data_AF-A0A9D5FJ92-F1
#
_entry.id   AF-A0A9D5FJ92-F1
#
_cell.length_a   1.000
_cell.length_b   1.000
_cell.length_c   1.000
_cell.angle_alpha   90.00
_cell.angle_beta   90.00
_cell.angle_gamma   90.00
#
_symmetry.space_group_name_H-M   'P 1'
#
loop_
_entity.id
_entity.type
_entity.pdbx_description
1 polymer ?
#
loop_
_entity_poly.entity_id
_entity_poly.type
_entity_poly.pdbx_seq_one_letter_code
_entity_poly.pdbx_strand_id
1 'polypeptide(L)'
;MRKLLIVAFAVAICFRLAFYFYGLEKLPASSDEAWPSLMANHILKGEFPVVYWGQSYMGTQESFVQAVLIVFFGLKIWAMRLYPLAFGILYVFVSYLLAKRIYGERAGLLTVVLLAIPVPYLMLGSVMIPPDNYLPVTTLGSMALVLLADLVFADPRHKLRHFALLGFVLGFAFWLHILCVSYIGVAILFLFLRDKLVFLRIGFWAMVLWFVIGSFPLLWYNANHDFATFTDVAGQIPWGETIGKLKGFLGVTTQFLIGMKVMLYADNNNLVPLPVALQWMLAASWIGVVALVLVLRFKDMIRLAFLSVRKSDGTWMLIALLCATVLAFCRSDRSTPGDVRYVLPMMSGLPILFAFGLSWIYDKAKYVAFALLVLVVGAQLWGNILLAREWNNPRRVAVDLQLPDTKPLHAFLKEHDITRAYAHYWVSYRITLEAKEGLICSEPYNERFPGREVKFIDDVRAADKVAYICHPTMLPADEFQDLLEDVGGKWRKRSVGDFVVYYDFVPPYGKDSLVEIPRDGWLITACTNQSRTFKLTDNNHGTAWDSETEQSPGMWLQVDLGLTQRVSKVRFDLARWHADYPRGYRLLSSVDAVEWKEVLEGADVGGALFWEGSHPRYMVKGEFFNASFAPVEARHLRVVLTKGHHRFWWSIAELRIFGPGQ
;
A
#
# COMPACT_ATOMS: atom_id res chain seq x y z
N MET A 1 -40.33 18.80 2.20
CA MET A 1 -38.88 18.57 2.41
C MET A 1 -38.60 17.27 3.15
N ARG A 2 -39.09 17.08 4.39
CA ARG A 2 -38.81 15.89 5.22
C ARG A 2 -39.10 14.53 4.55
N LYS A 3 -40.26 14.37 3.89
CA LYS A 3 -40.60 13.13 3.15
C LYS A 3 -39.58 12.82 2.04
N LEU A 4 -39.22 13.82 1.23
CA LEU A 4 -38.23 13.67 0.15
C LEU A 4 -36.85 13.29 0.70
N LEU A 5 -36.46 13.84 1.84
CA LEU A 5 -35.19 13.50 2.49
C LEU A 5 -35.16 12.04 2.95
N ILE A 6 -36.24 11.55 3.57
CA ILE A 6 -36.36 10.14 3.97
C ILE A 6 -36.25 9.23 2.74
N VAL A 7 -36.94 9.56 1.65
CA VAL A 7 -36.85 8.81 0.39
C VAL A 7 -35.43 8.84 -0.17
N ALA A 8 -34.76 9.99 -0.18
CA ALA A 8 -33.40 10.11 -0.69
C ALA A 8 -32.40 9.25 0.12
N PHE A 9 -32.51 9.24 1.45
CA PHE A 9 -31.71 8.35 2.30
C PHE A 9 -32.05 6.88 2.07
N ALA A 10 -33.33 6.52 1.95
CA ALA A 10 -33.75 5.16 1.66
C ALA A 10 -33.15 4.68 0.32
N VAL A 11 -33.20 5.49 -0.73
CA VAL A 11 -32.56 5.18 -2.02
C VAL A 11 -31.05 5.02 -1.84
N ALA A 12 -30.39 5.93 -1.12
CA ALA A 12 -28.94 5.85 -0.87
C ALA A 12 -28.52 4.55 -0.17
N ILE A 13 -29.31 4.09 0.79
CA ILE A 13 -29.07 2.84 1.54
C ILE A 13 -29.39 1.64 0.66
N CYS A 14 -30.56 1.59 0.02
CA CYS A 14 -30.98 0.48 -0.83
C CYS A 14 -30.03 0.28 -2.01
N PHE A 15 -29.56 1.36 -2.65
CA PHE A 15 -28.60 1.28 -3.74
C PHE A 15 -27.27 0.68 -3.27
N ARG A 16 -26.78 1.09 -2.09
CA ARG A 16 -25.57 0.52 -1.48
C ARG A 16 -25.72 -0.94 -1.10
N LEU A 17 -26.84 -1.32 -0.50
CA LEU A 17 -27.13 -2.72 -0.16
C LEU A 17 -27.20 -3.59 -1.42
N ALA A 18 -27.88 -3.13 -2.47
CA ALA A 18 -27.98 -3.87 -3.74
C ALA A 18 -26.58 -4.11 -4.34
N PHE A 19 -25.74 -3.07 -4.38
CA PHE A 19 -24.40 -3.18 -4.93
C PHE A 19 -23.45 -3.98 -4.02
N TYR A 20 -23.66 -3.96 -2.70
CA TYR A 20 -22.95 -4.79 -1.73
C TYR A 20 -23.26 -6.28 -1.95
N PHE A 21 -24.52 -6.67 -2.05
CA PHE A 21 -24.88 -8.06 -2.34
C PHE A 21 -24.39 -8.50 -3.72
N TYR A 22 -24.46 -7.61 -4.71
CA TYR A 22 -23.89 -7.86 -6.03
C TYR A 22 -22.37 -8.09 -5.98
N GLY A 23 -21.64 -7.24 -5.26
CA GLY A 23 -20.19 -7.38 -5.07
C GLY A 23 -19.82 -8.66 -4.33
N LEU A 24 -20.61 -9.09 -3.34
CA LEU A 24 -20.41 -10.38 -2.66
C LEU A 24 -20.56 -11.58 -3.58
N GLU A 25 -21.48 -11.52 -4.55
CA GLU A 25 -21.70 -12.60 -5.49
C GLU A 25 -20.61 -12.65 -6.57
N LYS A 26 -20.19 -11.49 -7.07
CA LYS A 26 -19.35 -11.39 -8.27
C LYS A 26 -17.85 -11.30 -8.00
N LEU A 27 -17.44 -10.83 -6.81
CA LEU A 27 -16.05 -10.58 -6.50
C LEU A 27 -15.58 -11.43 -5.32
N PRO A 28 -14.48 -12.19 -5.47
CA PRO A 28 -13.80 -12.77 -4.32
C PRO A 28 -13.18 -11.68 -3.44
N ALA A 29 -12.65 -12.06 -2.29
CA ALA A 29 -11.88 -11.15 -1.45
C ALA A 29 -10.55 -10.80 -2.14
N SER A 30 -10.10 -9.56 -2.02
CA SER A 30 -8.72 -9.19 -2.40
C SER A 30 -7.73 -9.40 -1.25
N SER A 31 -6.43 -9.30 -1.51
CA SER A 31 -5.43 -9.22 -0.43
C SER A 31 -5.59 -7.97 0.42
N ASP A 32 -6.03 -6.83 -0.15
CA ASP A 32 -6.35 -5.62 0.64
C ASP A 32 -7.52 -5.89 1.60
N GLU A 33 -8.48 -6.75 1.24
CA GLU A 33 -9.55 -7.18 2.17
C GLU A 33 -9.07 -8.23 3.18
N ALA A 34 -8.20 -9.13 2.73
CA ALA A 34 -7.72 -10.24 3.53
C ALA A 34 -6.76 -9.78 4.63
N TRP A 35 -5.97 -8.74 4.37
CA TRP A 35 -5.00 -8.23 5.32
C TRP A 35 -5.63 -7.78 6.65
N PRO A 36 -6.54 -6.80 6.70
CA PRO A 36 -7.18 -6.39 7.95
C PRO A 36 -8.03 -7.51 8.57
N SER A 37 -8.56 -8.42 7.76
CA SER A 37 -9.34 -9.57 8.23
C SER A 37 -8.47 -10.60 8.96
N LEU A 38 -7.25 -10.87 8.47
CA LEU A 38 -6.26 -11.70 9.17
C LEU A 38 -5.78 -11.00 10.44
N MET A 39 -5.53 -9.69 10.39
CA MET A 39 -5.20 -8.90 11.58
C MET A 39 -6.30 -9.00 12.64
N ALA A 40 -7.56 -8.92 12.24
CA ALA A 40 -8.71 -9.10 13.11
C ALA A 40 -8.72 -10.48 13.78
N ASN A 41 -8.41 -11.54 13.03
CA ASN A 41 -8.29 -12.90 13.58
C ASN A 41 -7.13 -13.01 14.58
N HIS A 42 -6.01 -12.37 14.31
CA HIS A 42 -4.85 -12.34 15.22
C HIS A 42 -5.08 -11.45 16.45
N ILE A 43 -5.92 -10.42 16.35
CA ILE A 43 -6.37 -9.65 17.52
C ILE A 43 -7.09 -10.56 18.52
N LEU A 44 -7.93 -11.46 18.04
CA LEU A 44 -8.58 -12.46 18.89
C LEU A 44 -7.62 -13.49 19.49
N LYS A 45 -6.41 -13.62 18.93
CA LYS A 45 -5.32 -14.46 19.46
C LYS A 45 -4.37 -13.70 20.41
N GLY A 46 -4.63 -12.42 20.68
CA GLY A 46 -3.86 -11.61 21.61
C GLY A 46 -2.83 -10.67 20.99
N GLU A 47 -2.83 -10.49 19.65
CA GLU A 47 -2.03 -9.44 19.01
C GLU A 47 -2.74 -8.08 19.07
N PHE A 48 -2.02 -6.98 19.32
CA PHE A 48 -2.60 -5.63 19.36
C PHE A 48 -1.83 -4.67 18.45
N PRO A 49 -1.87 -4.88 17.12
CA PRO A 49 -1.14 -4.04 16.18
C PRO A 49 -1.71 -2.62 16.17
N VAL A 50 -0.83 -1.62 16.23
CA VAL A 50 -1.21 -0.20 16.22
C VAL A 50 -1.38 0.35 14.79
N VAL A 51 -0.56 -0.15 13.87
CA VAL A 51 -0.65 0.09 12.44
C VAL A 51 -0.72 -1.25 11.69
N TYR A 52 -1.14 -1.20 10.43
CA TYR A 52 -1.21 -2.38 9.57
C TYR A 52 0.15 -3.09 9.52
N TRP A 53 0.17 -4.43 9.50
CA TRP A 53 1.45 -5.15 9.42
C TRP A 53 2.25 -4.69 8.20
N GLY A 54 3.56 -4.55 8.33
CA GLY A 54 4.44 -4.16 7.21
C GLY A 54 4.20 -2.75 6.64
N GLN A 55 3.30 -1.93 7.20
CA GLN A 55 3.05 -0.54 6.78
C GLN A 55 3.05 0.39 7.98
N SER A 56 3.73 1.53 7.88
CA SER A 56 3.93 2.41 9.03
C SER A 56 2.87 3.50 9.22
N TYR A 57 1.86 3.64 8.36
CA TYR A 57 1.05 4.86 8.28
C TYR A 57 -0.48 4.66 8.31
N MET A 58 -0.95 3.41 8.40
CA MET A 58 -2.39 3.08 8.43
C MET A 58 -2.77 2.49 9.78
N GLY A 59 -3.69 3.14 10.51
CA GLY A 59 -4.21 2.64 11.78
C GLY A 59 -5.12 1.42 11.64
N THR A 60 -5.24 0.61 12.69
CA THR A 60 -5.85 -0.74 12.70
C THR A 60 -7.28 -0.82 13.22
N GLN A 61 -7.98 0.30 13.34
CA GLN A 61 -9.34 0.36 13.86
C GLN A 61 -10.33 -0.53 13.09
N GLU A 62 -10.11 -0.69 11.78
CA GLU A 62 -10.89 -1.63 10.97
C GLU A 62 -10.74 -3.06 11.46
N SER A 63 -9.50 -3.53 11.66
CA SER A 63 -9.23 -4.87 12.19
C SER A 63 -9.84 -5.08 13.56
N PHE A 64 -9.87 -4.06 14.43
CA PHE A 64 -10.57 -4.16 15.72
C PHE A 64 -12.09 -4.30 15.56
N VAL A 65 -12.71 -3.52 14.67
CA VAL A 65 -14.15 -3.67 14.38
C VAL A 65 -14.44 -5.05 13.79
N GLN A 66 -13.61 -5.49 12.84
CA GLN A 66 -13.72 -6.80 12.23
C GLN A 66 -13.50 -7.94 13.24
N ALA A 67 -12.62 -7.77 14.25
CA ALA A 67 -12.43 -8.78 15.30
C ALA A 67 -13.72 -9.03 16.08
N VAL A 68 -14.47 -7.97 16.40
CA VAL A 68 -15.80 -8.09 17.00
C VAL A 68 -16.76 -8.84 16.06
N LEU A 69 -16.74 -8.53 14.76
CA LEU A 69 -17.57 -9.22 13.77
C LEU A 69 -17.23 -10.71 13.63
N ILE A 70 -15.94 -11.08 13.74
CA ILE A 70 -15.49 -12.48 13.74
C ILE A 70 -16.08 -13.24 14.95
N VAL A 71 -16.16 -12.62 16.13
CA VAL A 71 -16.76 -13.26 17.32
C VAL A 71 -18.23 -13.65 17.07
N PHE A 72 -19.00 -12.81 16.39
CA PHE A 72 -20.43 -13.05 16.16
C PHE A 72 -20.73 -13.92 14.93
N PHE A 73 -19.96 -13.76 13.85
CA PHE A 73 -20.28 -14.33 12.53
C PHE A 73 -19.22 -15.28 11.97
N GLY A 74 -18.08 -15.40 12.66
CA GLY A 74 -16.89 -16.07 12.18
C GLY A 74 -16.15 -15.29 11.09
N LEU A 75 -15.02 -15.83 10.63
CA LEU A 75 -14.22 -15.26 9.55
C LEU A 75 -14.96 -15.42 8.20
N LYS A 76 -15.76 -14.40 7.84
CA LYS A 76 -16.63 -14.38 6.66
C LYS A 76 -16.50 -13.05 5.92
N ILE A 77 -16.29 -13.09 4.60
CA ILE A 77 -16.10 -11.89 3.76
C ILE A 77 -17.28 -10.93 3.83
N TRP A 78 -18.51 -11.44 3.84
CA TRP A 78 -19.69 -10.58 3.95
C TRP A 78 -19.67 -9.75 5.24
N ALA A 79 -19.23 -10.33 6.36
CA ALA A 79 -19.14 -9.61 7.62
C ALA A 79 -18.03 -8.53 7.55
N MET A 80 -16.87 -8.84 6.96
CA MET A 80 -15.77 -7.88 6.82
C MET A 80 -16.17 -6.66 5.98
N ARG A 81 -16.91 -6.87 4.88
CA ARG A 81 -17.45 -5.80 4.02
C ARG A 81 -18.55 -4.94 4.68
N LEU A 82 -19.03 -5.27 5.89
CA LEU A 82 -19.94 -4.39 6.61
C LEU A 82 -19.27 -3.08 7.07
N TYR A 83 -17.95 -3.11 7.29
CA TYR A 83 -17.19 -1.93 7.69
C TYR A 83 -17.21 -0.82 6.63
N PRO A 84 -16.78 -1.04 5.37
CA PRO A 84 -16.88 -0.01 4.33
C PRO A 84 -18.33 0.39 4.03
N LEU A 85 -19.29 -0.55 4.11
CA LEU A 85 -20.72 -0.26 3.96
C LEU A 85 -21.23 0.73 5.02
N ALA A 86 -20.88 0.51 6.28
CA ALA A 86 -21.28 1.39 7.37
C ALA A 86 -20.70 2.80 7.18
N PHE A 87 -19.42 2.92 6.82
CA PHE A 87 -18.80 4.20 6.51
C PHE A 87 -19.37 4.87 5.27
N GLY A 88 -19.72 4.10 4.23
CA GLY A 88 -20.40 4.61 3.03
C GLY A 88 -21.77 5.21 3.33
N ILE A 89 -22.54 4.63 4.26
CA ILE A 89 -23.83 5.16 4.71
C ILE A 89 -23.62 6.38 5.63
N LEU A 90 -22.70 6.28 6.59
CA LEU A 90 -22.36 7.37 7.51
C LEU A 90 -21.87 8.61 6.75
N TYR A 91 -21.07 8.41 5.70
CA TYR A 91 -20.59 9.46 4.82
C TYR A 91 -21.74 10.29 4.23
N VAL A 92 -22.78 9.66 3.67
CA VAL A 92 -23.96 10.37 3.12
C VAL A 92 -24.63 11.23 4.20
N PHE A 93 -24.78 10.67 5.40
CA PHE A 93 -25.40 11.38 6.53
C PHE A 93 -24.57 12.58 6.98
N VAL A 94 -23.24 12.43 7.11
CA VAL A 94 -22.35 13.52 7.50
C VAL A 94 -22.28 14.60 6.42
N SER A 95 -22.25 14.22 5.13
CA SER A 95 -22.34 15.18 4.01
C SER A 95 -23.64 15.98 4.03
N TYR A 96 -24.78 15.35 4.36
CA TYR A 96 -26.05 16.05 4.57
C TYR A 96 -25.95 17.07 5.70
N LEU A 97 -25.39 16.70 6.85
CA LEU A 97 -25.25 17.60 7.99
C LEU A 97 -24.37 18.82 7.64
N LEU A 98 -23.24 18.58 6.98
CA LEU A 98 -22.33 19.63 6.53
C LEU A 98 -23.00 20.58 5.54
N ALA A 99 -23.65 20.04 4.51
CA ALA A 99 -24.37 20.82 3.51
C ALA A 99 -25.52 21.63 4.14
N LYS A 100 -26.29 21.01 5.04
CA LYS A 100 -27.38 21.67 5.78
C LYS A 100 -26.84 22.83 6.62
N ARG A 101 -25.71 22.64 7.30
CA ARG A 101 -25.12 23.66 8.18
C ARG A 101 -24.62 24.87 7.41
N ILE A 102 -24.03 24.66 6.24
CA ILE A 102 -23.45 25.73 5.42
C ILE A 102 -24.51 26.44 4.56
N TYR A 103 -25.41 25.69 3.93
CA TYR A 103 -26.30 26.21 2.88
C TYR A 103 -27.80 25.96 3.11
N GLY A 104 -28.18 25.27 4.19
CA GLY A 104 -29.57 24.98 4.54
C GLY A 104 -30.14 23.69 3.94
N GLU A 105 -31.43 23.45 4.19
CA GLU A 105 -32.06 22.13 3.97
C GLU A 105 -32.10 21.69 2.50
N ARG A 106 -32.28 22.62 1.56
CA ARG A 106 -32.38 22.27 0.13
C ARG A 106 -31.05 21.77 -0.42
N ALA A 107 -29.96 22.46 -0.12
CA ALA A 107 -28.61 22.03 -0.48
C ALA A 107 -28.25 20.70 0.20
N GLY A 108 -28.67 20.51 1.46
CA GLY A 108 -28.59 19.22 2.15
C GLY A 108 -29.30 18.10 1.38
N LEU A 109 -30.57 18.30 1.00
CA LEU A 109 -31.33 17.32 0.23
C LEU A 109 -30.66 17.00 -1.12
N LEU A 110 -30.25 18.02 -1.88
CA LEU A 110 -29.57 17.83 -3.17
C LEU A 110 -28.24 17.09 -3.02
N THR A 111 -27.50 17.33 -1.93
CA THR A 111 -26.28 16.56 -1.60
C THR A 111 -26.60 15.08 -1.40
N VAL A 112 -27.67 14.75 -0.67
CA VAL A 112 -28.10 13.35 -0.49
C VAL A 112 -28.52 12.74 -1.83
N VAL A 113 -29.25 13.47 -2.68
CA VAL A 113 -29.65 12.97 -4.01
C VAL A 113 -28.43 12.65 -4.89
N LEU A 114 -27.42 13.53 -4.92
CA LEU A 114 -26.16 13.30 -5.66
C LEU A 114 -25.32 12.14 -5.10
N LEU A 115 -25.44 11.86 -3.79
CA LEU A 115 -24.72 10.77 -3.12
C LEU A 115 -25.53 9.48 -2.98
N ALA A 116 -26.83 9.52 -3.30
CA ALA A 116 -27.69 8.35 -3.29
C ALA A 116 -27.24 7.35 -4.34
N ILE A 117 -26.88 7.86 -5.52
CA ILE A 117 -26.17 7.14 -6.59
C ILE A 117 -24.82 7.84 -6.77
N PRO A 118 -23.79 7.49 -5.98
CA PRO A 118 -22.53 8.21 -6.02
C PRO A 118 -21.76 7.91 -7.31
N VAL A 119 -20.69 8.68 -7.57
CA VAL A 119 -19.73 8.32 -8.62
C VAL A 119 -19.16 6.91 -8.39
N PRO A 120 -18.84 6.14 -9.44
CA PRO A 120 -18.48 4.73 -9.31
C PRO A 120 -17.30 4.48 -8.36
N TYR A 121 -16.30 5.37 -8.32
CA TYR A 121 -15.17 5.25 -7.40
C TYR A 121 -15.59 5.33 -5.92
N LEU A 122 -16.54 6.21 -5.59
CA LEU A 122 -17.08 6.31 -4.23
C LEU A 122 -18.03 5.15 -3.91
N MET A 123 -18.74 4.63 -4.92
CA MET A 123 -19.58 3.44 -4.78
C MET A 123 -18.75 2.21 -4.44
N LEU A 124 -17.64 2.02 -5.17
CA LEU A 124 -16.63 0.99 -4.96
C LEU A 124 -16.16 0.95 -3.50
N GLY A 125 -15.66 2.08 -2.98
CA GLY A 125 -15.20 2.19 -1.59
C GLY A 125 -16.30 2.11 -0.54
N SER A 126 -17.58 2.09 -0.93
CA SER A 126 -18.72 1.91 -0.03
C SER A 126 -19.16 0.44 0.10
N VAL A 127 -18.65 -0.50 -0.71
CA VAL A 127 -19.15 -1.90 -0.70
C VAL A 127 -18.08 -2.97 -0.74
N MET A 128 -16.90 -2.62 -1.24
CA MET A 128 -15.71 -3.43 -1.25
C MET A 128 -14.61 -2.59 -0.60
N ILE A 129 -13.51 -3.23 -0.22
CA ILE A 129 -12.32 -2.54 0.25
C ILE A 129 -11.36 -2.39 -0.94
N PRO A 130 -11.26 -1.18 -1.50
CA PRO A 130 -10.00 -0.69 -2.02
C PRO A 130 -9.38 0.27 -1.02
N PRO A 131 -8.04 0.31 -0.95
CA PRO A 131 -7.24 0.03 0.25
C PRO A 131 -7.67 0.83 1.47
N ASP A 132 -7.30 0.37 2.65
CA ASP A 132 -8.02 0.73 3.87
C ASP A 132 -7.96 2.22 4.28
N ASN A 133 -8.93 2.62 5.08
CA ASN A 133 -9.05 3.90 5.77
C ASN A 133 -9.33 5.17 4.94
N TYR A 134 -9.25 5.18 3.60
CA TYR A 134 -9.48 6.43 2.84
C TYR A 134 -10.92 6.98 2.97
N LEU A 135 -11.94 6.14 2.81
CA LEU A 135 -13.34 6.56 3.01
C LEU A 135 -13.65 6.84 4.48
N PRO A 136 -13.21 6.03 5.46
CA PRO A 136 -13.30 6.37 6.87
C PRO A 136 -12.70 7.73 7.23
N VAL A 137 -11.49 8.04 6.77
CA VAL A 137 -10.82 9.34 6.99
C VAL A 137 -11.58 10.47 6.31
N THR A 138 -12.09 10.26 5.09
CA THR A 138 -12.93 11.24 4.40
C THR A 138 -14.23 11.52 5.17
N THR A 139 -14.82 10.48 5.77
CA THR A 139 -16.04 10.58 6.57
C THR A 139 -15.78 11.33 7.89
N LEU A 140 -14.73 10.95 8.62
CA LEU A 140 -14.34 11.61 9.87
C LEU A 140 -13.87 13.04 9.63
N GLY A 141 -13.12 13.30 8.56
CA GLY A 141 -12.74 14.64 8.13
C GLY A 141 -13.96 15.49 7.76
N SER A 142 -14.97 14.92 7.11
CA SER A 142 -16.25 15.60 6.87
C SER A 142 -16.97 15.92 8.20
N MET A 143 -16.91 15.04 9.20
CA MET A 143 -17.45 15.29 10.53
C MET A 143 -16.68 16.40 11.25
N ALA A 144 -15.36 16.43 11.11
CA ALA A 144 -14.52 17.53 11.59
C ALA A 144 -14.91 18.86 10.94
N LEU A 145 -15.24 18.88 9.64
CA LEU A 145 -15.75 20.07 8.97
C LEU A 145 -17.12 20.53 9.52
N VAL A 146 -18.00 19.61 9.94
CA VAL A 146 -19.27 19.98 10.62
C VAL A 146 -18.96 20.70 11.92
N LEU A 147 -18.09 20.13 12.77
CA LEU A 147 -17.69 20.74 14.05
C LEU A 147 -16.97 22.08 13.86
N LEU A 148 -16.14 22.18 12.83
CA LEU A 148 -15.46 23.41 12.45
C LEU A 148 -16.45 24.47 11.98
N ALA A 149 -17.42 24.10 11.13
CA ALA A 149 -18.45 25.02 10.66
C ALA A 149 -19.27 25.58 11.83
N ASP A 150 -19.53 24.77 12.85
CA ASP A 150 -20.20 25.21 14.09
C ASP A 150 -19.37 26.30 14.77
N LEU A 151 -18.11 26.01 15.09
CA LEU A 151 -17.20 26.92 15.77
C LEU A 151 -16.97 28.23 15.01
N VAL A 152 -16.89 28.17 13.69
CA VAL A 152 -16.51 29.30 12.84
C VAL A 152 -17.72 30.15 12.45
N PHE A 153 -18.86 29.53 12.12
CA PHE A 153 -20.00 30.22 11.50
C PHE A 153 -21.27 30.24 12.37
N ALA A 154 -21.48 29.28 13.28
CA ALA A 154 -22.73 29.15 14.04
C ALA A 154 -22.63 29.54 15.53
N ASP A 155 -21.42 29.64 16.07
CA ASP A 155 -21.13 30.01 17.47
C ASP A 155 -21.87 29.15 18.52
N PRO A 156 -21.49 27.87 18.68
CA PRO A 156 -22.27 26.91 19.47
C PRO A 156 -22.26 27.25 20.96
N ARG A 157 -23.35 26.89 21.66
CA ARG A 157 -23.48 27.08 23.12
C ARG A 157 -22.33 26.47 23.93
N HIS A 158 -21.87 25.28 23.54
CA HIS A 158 -20.80 24.54 24.23
C HIS A 158 -19.50 24.52 23.41
N LYS A 159 -18.86 25.69 23.24
CA LYS A 159 -17.65 25.83 22.40
C LYS A 159 -16.52 24.88 22.80
N LEU A 160 -16.22 24.77 24.11
CA LEU A 160 -15.14 23.91 24.60
C LEU A 160 -15.33 22.45 24.21
N ARG A 161 -16.57 21.94 24.28
CA ARG A 161 -16.91 20.57 23.82
C ARG A 161 -16.70 20.41 22.32
N HIS A 162 -17.04 21.42 21.50
CA HIS A 162 -16.84 21.35 20.05
C HIS A 162 -15.36 21.35 19.69
N PHE A 163 -14.54 22.16 20.37
CA PHE A 163 -13.08 22.12 20.22
C PHE A 163 -12.50 20.77 20.61
N ALA A 164 -12.91 20.21 21.76
CA ALA A 164 -12.48 18.89 22.21
C ALA A 164 -12.85 17.78 21.20
N LEU A 165 -14.10 17.75 20.74
CA LEU A 165 -14.57 16.79 19.74
C LEU A 165 -13.84 16.97 18.41
N LEU A 166 -13.62 18.21 17.96
CA LEU A 166 -12.87 18.49 16.73
C LEU A 166 -11.44 17.94 16.84
N GLY A 167 -10.78 18.18 17.98
CA GLY A 167 -9.46 17.66 18.27
C GLY A 167 -9.41 16.14 18.20
N PHE A 168 -10.29 15.47 18.96
CA PHE A 168 -10.36 14.01 19.00
C PHE A 168 -10.62 13.39 17.62
N VAL A 169 -11.58 13.93 16.86
CA VAL A 169 -11.92 13.41 15.52
C VAL A 169 -10.78 13.59 14.54
N LEU A 170 -10.10 14.74 14.55
CA LEU A 170 -8.92 14.96 13.72
C LEU A 170 -7.74 14.07 14.15
N GLY A 171 -7.53 13.87 15.45
CA GLY A 171 -6.48 13.02 15.98
C GLY A 171 -6.71 11.54 15.62
N PHE A 172 -7.94 11.07 15.79
CA PHE A 172 -8.33 9.71 15.44
C PHE A 172 -8.21 9.50 13.92
N ALA A 173 -8.72 10.42 13.10
CA ALA A 173 -8.56 10.36 11.64
C ALA A 173 -7.09 10.43 11.20
N PHE A 174 -6.24 11.15 11.92
CA PHE A 174 -4.80 11.20 11.68
C PHE A 174 -4.11 9.86 11.98
N TRP A 175 -4.53 9.14 13.03
CA TRP A 175 -4.10 7.77 13.26
C TRP A 175 -4.53 6.83 12.12
N LEU A 176 -5.76 6.98 11.62
CA LEU A 176 -6.25 6.12 10.55
C LEU A 176 -5.46 6.29 9.25
N HIS A 177 -5.20 7.54 8.85
CA HIS A 177 -4.46 7.83 7.62
C HIS A 177 -3.92 9.27 7.56
N ILE A 178 -2.71 9.43 7.00
CA ILE A 178 -2.01 10.72 6.92
C ILE A 178 -2.75 11.79 6.09
N LEU A 179 -3.61 11.40 5.16
CA LEU A 179 -4.42 12.35 4.36
C LEU A 179 -5.30 13.28 5.21
N CYS A 180 -5.52 12.94 6.49
CA CYS A 180 -6.16 13.83 7.44
C CYS A 180 -5.47 15.21 7.56
N VAL A 181 -4.19 15.33 7.19
CA VAL A 181 -3.44 16.61 7.21
C VAL A 181 -4.13 17.74 6.45
N SER A 182 -4.83 17.44 5.34
CA SER A 182 -5.59 18.46 4.60
C SER A 182 -6.73 19.06 5.44
N TYR A 183 -7.41 18.24 6.25
CA TYR A 183 -8.45 18.70 7.18
C TYR A 183 -7.86 19.48 8.36
N ILE A 184 -6.74 19.02 8.92
CA ILE A 184 -6.05 19.69 10.03
C ILE A 184 -5.63 21.10 9.61
N GLY A 185 -5.02 21.24 8.43
CA GLY A 185 -4.62 22.54 7.89
C GLY A 185 -5.80 23.49 7.70
N VAL A 186 -6.92 23.00 7.15
CA VAL A 186 -8.15 23.81 6.99
C VAL A 186 -8.74 24.20 8.35
N ALA A 187 -8.77 23.29 9.33
CA ALA A 187 -9.28 23.58 10.66
C ALA A 187 -8.48 24.69 11.35
N ILE A 188 -7.16 24.59 11.36
CA ILE A 188 -6.28 25.61 11.95
C ILE A 188 -6.46 26.95 11.24
N LEU A 189 -6.46 26.94 9.90
CA LEU A 189 -6.64 28.16 9.09
C LEU A 189 -7.96 28.85 9.43
N PHE A 190 -9.09 28.14 9.40
CA PHE A 190 -10.41 28.76 9.59
C PHE A 190 -10.67 29.18 11.05
N LEU A 191 -10.13 28.47 12.03
CA LEU A 191 -10.14 28.90 13.42
C LEU A 191 -9.35 30.21 13.60
N PHE A 192 -8.18 30.33 12.98
CA PHE A 192 -7.38 31.56 12.98
C PHE A 192 -8.05 32.72 12.21
N LEU A 193 -8.71 32.43 11.09
CA LEU A 193 -9.48 33.44 10.34
C LEU A 193 -10.69 33.94 11.14
N ARG A 194 -11.25 33.10 12.02
CA ARG A 194 -12.36 33.45 12.93
C ARG A 194 -11.90 34.29 14.12
N ASP A 195 -10.86 33.85 14.81
CA ASP A 195 -10.30 34.49 16.00
C ASP A 195 -8.77 34.49 15.91
N LYS A 196 -8.17 35.67 15.75
CA LYS A 196 -6.71 35.84 15.65
C LYS A 196 -5.98 35.46 16.94
N LEU A 197 -6.69 35.45 18.06
CA LEU A 197 -6.17 35.06 19.36
C LEU A 197 -6.53 33.61 19.70
N VAL A 198 -7.01 32.81 18.74
CA VAL A 198 -7.47 31.43 19.00
C VAL A 198 -6.41 30.59 19.72
N PHE A 199 -5.13 30.77 19.40
CA PHE A 199 -4.01 30.06 20.02
C PHE A 199 -3.81 30.38 21.51
N LEU A 200 -4.39 31.48 21.99
CA LEU A 200 -4.41 31.85 23.41
C LEU A 200 -5.68 31.38 24.12
N ARG A 201 -6.66 30.83 23.39
CA ARG A 201 -7.94 30.38 23.95
C ARG A 201 -7.81 28.97 24.49
N ILE A 202 -8.42 28.71 25.65
CA ILE A 202 -8.53 27.37 26.23
C ILE A 202 -9.20 26.36 25.28
N GLY A 203 -10.10 26.83 24.40
CA GLY A 203 -10.69 25.99 23.36
C GLY A 203 -9.65 25.38 22.43
N PHE A 204 -8.68 26.16 21.96
CA PHE A 204 -7.63 25.64 21.08
C PHE A 204 -6.77 24.58 21.78
N TRP A 205 -6.38 24.82 23.04
CA TRP A 205 -5.60 23.84 23.80
C TRP A 205 -6.40 22.59 24.17
N ALA A 206 -7.71 22.70 24.38
CA ALA A 206 -8.57 21.53 24.47
C ALA A 206 -8.56 20.73 23.15
N MET A 207 -8.66 21.39 21.99
CA MET A 207 -8.53 20.73 20.70
C MET A 207 -7.17 20.02 20.55
N VAL A 208 -6.07 20.67 20.93
CA VAL A 208 -4.72 20.06 20.89
C VAL A 208 -4.63 18.83 21.81
N LEU A 209 -5.07 18.95 23.06
CA LEU A 209 -5.07 17.84 24.02
C LEU A 209 -5.85 16.64 23.47
N TRP A 210 -7.07 16.88 22.98
CA TRP A 210 -7.92 15.81 22.45
C TRP A 210 -7.43 15.26 21.11
N PHE A 211 -6.72 16.07 20.31
CA PHE A 211 -5.99 15.58 19.13
C PHE A 211 -4.89 14.61 19.51
N VAL A 212 -4.07 14.94 20.52
CA VAL A 212 -3.03 14.04 21.03
C VAL A 212 -3.64 12.74 21.55
N ILE A 213 -4.76 12.82 22.29
CA ILE A 213 -5.49 11.62 22.75
C ILE A 213 -5.99 10.78 21.56
N GLY A 214 -6.61 11.40 20.55
CA GLY A 214 -7.13 10.68 19.39
C GLY A 214 -6.04 10.06 18.51
N SER A 215 -4.88 10.73 18.39
CA SER A 215 -3.73 10.28 17.61
C SER A 215 -2.71 9.47 18.40
N PHE A 216 -2.96 9.25 19.70
CA PHE A 216 -2.03 8.60 20.61
C PHE A 216 -1.45 7.28 20.08
N PRO A 217 -2.23 6.37 19.45
CA PRO A 217 -1.67 5.14 18.91
C PRO A 217 -0.56 5.42 17.88
N LEU A 218 -0.80 6.31 16.91
CA LEU A 218 0.21 6.67 15.90
C LEU A 218 1.45 7.33 16.51
N LEU A 219 1.25 8.22 17.50
CA LEU A 219 2.35 8.89 18.19
C LEU A 219 3.21 7.90 18.96
N TRP A 220 2.58 6.97 19.67
CA TRP A 220 3.28 5.89 20.38
C TRP A 220 4.04 4.98 19.41
N TYR A 221 3.43 4.59 18.29
CA TYR A 221 4.10 3.77 17.28
C TYR A 221 5.36 4.46 16.76
N ASN A 222 5.26 5.72 16.33
CA ASN A 222 6.40 6.46 15.78
C ASN A 222 7.51 6.70 16.79
N ALA A 223 7.18 6.93 18.07
CA ALA A 223 8.15 7.08 19.14
C ALA A 223 9.00 5.81 19.37
N ASN A 224 8.50 4.63 18.95
CA ASN A 224 9.18 3.34 19.10
C ASN A 224 9.74 2.79 17.77
N HIS A 225 9.55 3.48 16.64
CA HIS A 225 9.92 2.99 15.31
C HIS A 225 10.59 4.10 14.47
N ASP A 226 11.43 4.93 15.10
CA ASP A 226 12.24 5.97 14.43
C ASP A 226 11.43 6.88 13.49
N PHE A 227 10.22 7.26 13.90
CA PHE A 227 9.32 8.08 13.09
C PHE A 227 9.01 7.48 11.69
N ALA A 228 8.97 6.15 11.59
CA ALA A 228 8.78 5.39 10.36
C ALA A 228 7.65 5.91 9.45
N THR A 229 6.51 6.32 10.02
CA THR A 229 5.40 6.88 9.24
C THR A 229 5.87 8.05 8.37
N PHE A 230 6.58 8.99 8.97
CA PHE A 230 6.98 10.21 8.29
C PHE A 230 8.11 9.95 7.28
N THR A 231 9.02 9.02 7.60
CA THR A 231 10.05 8.57 6.66
C THR A 231 9.45 7.89 5.43
N ASP A 232 8.41 7.07 5.62
CA ASP A 232 7.85 6.24 4.55
C ASP A 232 6.85 6.99 3.65
N VAL A 233 6.15 8.01 4.18
CA VAL A 233 5.06 8.70 3.45
C VAL A 233 5.10 10.23 3.42
N ALA A 234 6.04 10.91 4.08
CA ALA A 234 6.15 12.37 4.03
C ALA A 234 7.03 12.91 2.89
N GLY A 235 7.57 12.02 2.05
CA GLY A 235 8.39 12.36 0.89
C GLY A 235 7.68 13.33 -0.06
N GLN A 236 8.43 14.32 -0.55
CA GLN A 236 7.93 15.33 -1.47
C GLN A 236 8.83 15.50 -2.69
N ILE A 237 8.22 15.78 -3.83
CA ILE A 237 8.95 16.07 -5.07
C ILE A 237 9.51 17.51 -5.09
N PRO A 238 10.38 17.88 -6.05
CA PRO A 238 10.74 19.29 -6.29
C PRO A 238 9.55 20.15 -6.77
N TRP A 239 9.60 21.46 -6.49
CA TRP A 239 8.54 22.40 -6.91
C TRP A 239 8.36 22.47 -8.44
N GLY A 240 9.44 22.34 -9.21
CA GLY A 240 9.37 22.37 -10.69
C GLY A 240 8.52 21.25 -11.29
N GLU A 241 8.46 20.09 -10.64
CA GLU A 241 7.67 18.93 -11.08
C GLU A 241 6.19 19.01 -10.67
N THR A 242 5.85 19.89 -9.73
CA THR A 242 4.49 20.03 -9.18
C THR A 242 3.47 20.43 -10.28
N ILE A 243 3.88 21.24 -11.27
CA ILE A 243 3.02 21.61 -12.41
C ILE A 243 2.69 20.37 -13.26
N GLY A 244 3.64 19.45 -13.43
CA GLY A 244 3.43 18.19 -14.13
C GLY A 244 2.39 17.33 -13.41
N LYS A 245 2.51 17.18 -12.09
CA LYS A 245 1.50 16.48 -11.27
C LYS A 245 0.13 17.15 -11.32
N LEU A 246 0.06 18.48 -11.32
CA LEU A 246 -1.21 19.20 -11.45
C LEU A 246 -1.88 18.94 -12.81
N LYS A 247 -1.12 18.91 -13.91
CA LYS A 247 -1.64 18.53 -15.23
C LYS A 247 -2.18 17.10 -15.23
N GLY A 248 -1.45 16.16 -14.62
CA GLY A 248 -1.90 14.78 -14.44
C GLY A 248 -3.19 14.68 -13.61
N PHE A 249 -3.27 15.43 -12.50
CA PHE A 249 -4.45 15.50 -11.65
C PHE A 249 -5.68 16.01 -12.42
N LEU A 250 -5.54 17.09 -13.18
CA LEU A 250 -6.64 17.67 -13.97
C LEU A 250 -7.02 16.77 -15.16
N GLY A 251 -6.03 16.15 -15.81
CA GLY A 251 -6.20 15.33 -17.01
C GLY A 251 -6.63 13.88 -16.74
N VAL A 252 -6.46 13.37 -15.52
CA VAL A 252 -6.75 11.97 -15.18
C VAL A 252 -7.58 11.88 -13.90
N THR A 253 -7.01 12.25 -12.75
CA THR A 253 -7.61 12.00 -11.43
C THR A 253 -8.99 12.64 -11.28
N THR A 254 -9.15 13.87 -11.75
CA THR A 254 -10.41 14.63 -11.66
C THR A 254 -11.56 13.92 -12.39
N GLN A 255 -11.26 13.23 -13.50
CA GLN A 255 -12.27 12.55 -14.32
C GLN A 255 -12.99 11.43 -13.56
N PHE A 256 -12.32 10.80 -12.59
CA PHE A 256 -12.95 9.79 -11.72
C PHE A 256 -13.83 10.45 -10.64
N LEU A 257 -13.40 11.58 -10.07
CA LEU A 257 -14.14 12.31 -9.04
C LEU A 257 -15.47 12.88 -9.55
N ILE A 258 -15.53 13.26 -10.84
CA ILE A 258 -16.75 13.80 -11.47
C ILE A 258 -17.52 12.77 -12.30
N GLY A 259 -17.10 11.50 -12.28
CA GLY A 259 -17.81 10.38 -12.90
C GLY A 259 -17.70 10.28 -14.42
N MET A 260 -16.69 10.88 -15.06
CA MET A 260 -16.42 10.72 -16.50
C MET A 260 -15.82 9.35 -16.83
N LYS A 261 -15.05 8.78 -15.91
CA LYS A 261 -14.39 7.47 -16.05
C LYS A 261 -14.78 6.55 -14.89
N VAL A 262 -14.91 5.27 -15.21
CA VAL A 262 -15.22 4.19 -14.27
C VAL A 262 -13.97 3.37 -14.06
N MET A 263 -13.39 3.45 -12.86
CA MET A 263 -12.29 2.58 -12.47
C MET A 263 -12.85 1.23 -12.03
N LEU A 264 -12.23 0.12 -12.44
CA LEU A 264 -12.79 -1.22 -12.21
C LEU A 264 -12.42 -1.81 -10.85
N TYR A 265 -11.25 -1.42 -10.33
CA TYR A 265 -10.77 -1.72 -8.98
C TYR A 265 -9.74 -0.65 -8.61
N ALA A 266 -9.66 -0.24 -7.34
CA ALA A 266 -9.00 1.02 -7.06
C ALA A 266 -7.51 1.01 -7.39
N ASP A 267 -7.13 2.11 -8.03
CA ASP A 267 -5.77 2.47 -8.40
C ASP A 267 -5.09 1.45 -9.33
N ASN A 268 -5.88 0.64 -10.06
CA ASN A 268 -5.40 -0.09 -11.24
C ASN A 268 -5.59 0.75 -12.51
N ASN A 269 -4.81 0.43 -13.56
CA ASN A 269 -4.90 1.14 -14.84
C ASN A 269 -6.13 0.71 -15.68
N ASN A 270 -6.97 -0.18 -15.15
CA ASN A 270 -8.12 -0.74 -15.87
C ASN A 270 -9.37 0.10 -15.61
N LEU A 271 -9.89 0.71 -16.68
CA LEU A 271 -11.03 1.61 -16.61
C LEU A 271 -11.92 1.49 -17.83
N VAL A 272 -13.18 1.90 -17.66
CA VAL A 272 -14.14 2.06 -18.74
C VAL A 272 -14.60 3.53 -18.76
N PRO A 273 -14.40 4.27 -19.86
CA PRO A 273 -14.89 5.63 -19.98
C PRO A 273 -16.40 5.65 -20.29
N LEU A 274 -17.09 6.70 -19.88
CA LEU A 274 -18.42 7.00 -20.40
C LEU A 274 -18.35 7.43 -21.89
N PRO A 275 -19.49 7.45 -22.63
CA PRO A 275 -19.50 8.03 -23.98
C PRO A 275 -18.92 9.45 -23.99
N VAL A 276 -18.09 9.75 -24.99
CA VAL A 276 -17.32 11.01 -25.05
C VAL A 276 -18.22 12.25 -24.95
N ALA A 277 -19.38 12.25 -25.60
CA ALA A 277 -20.35 13.34 -25.49
C ALA A 277 -20.81 13.57 -24.05
N LEU A 278 -21.10 12.50 -23.31
CA LEU A 278 -21.51 12.57 -21.91
C LEU A 278 -20.37 13.06 -21.02
N GLN A 279 -19.12 12.65 -21.30
CA GLN A 279 -17.95 13.16 -20.58
C GLN A 279 -17.81 14.68 -20.70
N TRP A 280 -17.93 15.22 -21.91
CA TRP A 280 -17.87 16.68 -22.13
C TRP A 280 -19.04 17.42 -21.50
N MET A 281 -20.26 16.86 -21.56
CA MET A 281 -21.43 17.43 -20.87
C MET A 281 -21.24 17.46 -19.35
N LEU A 282 -20.68 16.41 -18.76
CA LEU A 282 -20.35 16.37 -17.33
C LEU A 282 -19.28 17.39 -16.97
N ALA A 283 -18.18 17.44 -17.73
CA ALA A 283 -17.12 18.41 -17.52
C ALA A 283 -17.65 19.85 -17.57
N ALA A 284 -18.44 20.18 -18.60
CA ALA A 284 -19.06 21.50 -18.74
C ALA A 284 -20.02 21.81 -17.58
N SER A 285 -20.80 20.82 -17.12
CA SER A 285 -21.72 20.98 -15.99
C SER A 285 -20.99 21.25 -14.68
N TRP A 286 -19.97 20.44 -14.37
CA TRP A 286 -19.16 20.61 -13.16
C TRP A 286 -18.39 21.92 -13.16
N ILE A 287 -17.71 22.24 -14.27
CA ILE A 287 -16.97 23.50 -14.42
C ILE A 287 -17.92 24.69 -14.32
N GLY A 288 -19.05 24.66 -15.03
CA GLY A 288 -20.03 25.76 -15.03
C GLY A 288 -20.65 26.00 -13.66
N VAL A 289 -21.06 24.94 -12.96
CA VAL A 289 -21.66 25.06 -11.62
C VAL A 289 -20.61 25.52 -10.59
N VAL A 290 -19.39 24.98 -10.62
CA VAL A 290 -18.32 25.43 -9.70
C VAL A 290 -17.91 26.87 -10.00
N ALA A 291 -17.78 27.26 -11.27
CA ALA A 291 -17.50 28.64 -11.67
C ALA A 291 -18.61 29.59 -11.18
N LEU A 292 -19.88 29.17 -11.31
CA LEU A 292 -21.01 29.92 -10.76
C LEU A 292 -20.87 30.10 -9.24
N VAL A 293 -20.54 29.05 -8.48
CA VAL A 293 -20.33 29.15 -7.03
C VAL A 293 -19.21 30.14 -6.70
N LEU A 294 -18.10 30.11 -7.43
CA LEU A 294 -16.99 31.07 -7.27
C LEU A 294 -17.45 32.51 -7.54
N VAL A 295 -18.23 32.74 -8.60
CA VAL A 295 -18.79 34.07 -8.93
C VAL A 295 -19.75 34.55 -7.83
N LEU A 296 -20.64 33.69 -7.36
CA LEU A 296 -21.60 34.01 -6.29
C LEU A 296 -20.93 34.35 -4.95
N ARG A 297 -19.72 33.85 -4.72
CA ARG A 297 -18.96 34.02 -3.48
C ARG A 297 -17.67 34.82 -3.63
N PHE A 298 -17.49 35.48 -4.77
CA PHE A 298 -16.32 36.31 -5.06
C PHE A 298 -16.13 37.43 -4.01
N LYS A 299 -17.21 38.05 -3.54
CA LYS A 299 -17.14 39.08 -2.49
C LYS A 299 -16.61 38.54 -1.16
N ASP A 300 -16.87 37.27 -0.85
CA ASP A 300 -16.34 36.63 0.35
C ASP A 300 -14.85 36.31 0.21
N MET A 301 -14.37 36.07 -1.02
CA MET A 301 -12.94 35.92 -1.33
C MET A 301 -12.15 37.17 -0.95
N ILE A 302 -12.68 38.35 -1.29
CA ILE A 302 -12.05 39.63 -0.96
C ILE A 302 -11.90 39.77 0.56
N ARG A 303 -12.88 39.31 1.34
CA ARG A 303 -12.81 39.34 2.82
C ARG A 303 -11.74 38.40 3.38
N LEU A 304 -11.51 37.25 2.74
CA LEU A 304 -10.41 36.36 3.09
C LEU A 304 -9.05 36.99 2.82
N ALA A 305 -8.92 37.85 1.80
CA ALA A 305 -7.70 38.63 1.58
C ALA A 305 -7.43 39.60 2.75
N PHE A 306 -8.47 40.05 3.44
CA PHE A 306 -8.38 40.79 4.71
C PHE A 306 -8.36 39.88 5.96
N LEU A 307 -8.04 38.60 5.78
CA LEU A 307 -7.89 37.58 6.82
C LEU A 307 -9.11 37.41 7.72
N SER A 308 -10.33 37.59 7.20
CA SER A 308 -11.57 37.52 7.97
C SER A 308 -12.62 36.62 7.31
N VAL A 309 -13.25 35.77 8.13
CA VAL A 309 -14.44 34.97 7.77
C VAL A 309 -15.72 35.51 8.42
N ARG A 310 -15.68 36.70 9.02
CA ARG A 310 -16.89 37.30 9.61
C ARG A 310 -17.89 37.62 8.49
N LYS A 311 -19.08 37.03 8.56
CA LYS A 311 -20.18 37.12 7.56
C LYS A 311 -19.93 36.35 6.25
N SER A 312 -18.95 35.45 6.18
CA SER A 312 -18.91 34.44 5.11
C SER A 312 -19.76 33.23 5.50
N ASP A 313 -20.10 32.41 4.51
CA ASP A 313 -20.52 31.04 4.77
C ASP A 313 -19.30 30.10 4.72
N GLY A 314 -19.56 28.80 4.82
CA GLY A 314 -18.56 27.74 4.71
C GLY A 314 -18.07 27.44 3.29
N THR A 315 -18.42 28.21 2.25
CA THR A 315 -18.00 27.91 0.87
C THR A 315 -16.48 27.84 0.76
N TRP A 316 -15.79 28.86 1.25
CA TRP A 316 -14.33 28.93 1.15
C TRP A 316 -13.61 27.92 2.04
N MET A 317 -14.27 27.42 3.09
CA MET A 317 -13.76 26.30 3.89
C MET A 317 -13.71 25.02 3.04
N LEU A 318 -14.76 24.75 2.27
CA LEU A 318 -14.79 23.62 1.34
C LEU A 318 -13.76 23.81 0.23
N ILE A 319 -13.68 25.00 -0.39
CA ILE A 319 -12.68 25.29 -1.43
C ILE A 319 -11.25 25.15 -0.89
N ALA A 320 -10.98 25.61 0.34
CA ALA A 320 -9.67 25.45 0.97
C ALA A 320 -9.31 23.97 1.17
N LEU A 321 -10.28 23.11 1.51
CA LEU A 321 -10.05 21.66 1.57
C LEU A 321 -9.71 21.09 0.19
N LEU A 322 -10.44 21.48 -0.86
CA LEU A 322 -10.15 21.04 -2.22
C LEU A 322 -8.71 21.45 -2.62
N CYS A 323 -8.33 22.71 -2.39
CA CYS A 323 -6.99 23.20 -2.69
C CYS A 323 -5.91 22.50 -1.84
N ALA A 324 -6.14 22.30 -0.54
CA ALA A 324 -5.19 21.63 0.35
C ALA A 324 -4.98 20.17 -0.05
N THR A 325 -6.03 19.49 -0.52
CA THR A 325 -5.95 18.11 -1.00
C THR A 325 -5.18 18.02 -2.31
N VAL A 326 -5.47 18.90 -3.28
CA VAL A 326 -4.74 18.98 -4.56
C VAL A 326 -3.27 19.32 -4.32
N LEU A 327 -2.97 20.24 -3.41
CA LEU A 327 -1.60 20.59 -3.06
C LEU A 327 -0.87 19.39 -2.44
N ALA A 328 -1.47 18.72 -1.45
CA ALA A 328 -0.88 17.53 -0.83
C ALA A 328 -0.59 16.42 -1.87
N PHE A 329 -1.55 16.17 -2.77
CA PHE A 329 -1.39 15.23 -3.88
C PHE A 329 -0.26 15.62 -4.82
N CYS A 330 -0.21 16.88 -5.28
CA CYS A 330 0.81 17.31 -6.24
C CYS A 330 2.21 17.45 -5.63
N ARG A 331 2.32 17.53 -4.29
CA ARG A 331 3.59 17.63 -3.57
C ARG A 331 4.19 16.28 -3.19
N SER A 332 3.36 15.27 -2.91
CA SER A 332 3.81 13.93 -2.49
C SER A 332 4.62 13.25 -3.59
N ASP A 333 5.69 12.52 -3.26
CA ASP A 333 6.40 11.64 -4.20
C ASP A 333 5.67 10.33 -4.47
N ARG A 334 4.84 9.88 -3.53
CA ARG A 334 4.04 8.64 -3.63
C ARG A 334 2.82 8.72 -4.56
N SER A 335 2.42 9.92 -4.99
CA SER A 335 1.21 10.13 -5.80
C SER A 335 1.47 9.98 -7.29
N THR A 336 0.59 9.28 -7.99
CA THR A 336 0.52 9.25 -9.45
C THR A 336 -0.87 9.65 -9.92
N PRO A 337 -1.06 10.09 -11.19
CA PRO A 337 -2.38 10.48 -11.70
C PRO A 337 -3.47 9.41 -11.57
N GLY A 338 -3.09 8.12 -11.44
CA GLY A 338 -3.98 6.99 -11.22
C GLY A 338 -4.42 6.78 -9.76
N ASP A 339 -3.72 7.36 -8.77
CA ASP A 339 -4.01 7.19 -7.33
C ASP A 339 -5.17 8.09 -6.86
N VAL A 340 -6.38 7.79 -7.33
CA VAL A 340 -7.60 8.58 -7.02
C VAL A 340 -7.89 8.57 -5.51
N ARG A 341 -7.48 7.51 -4.79
CA ARG A 341 -7.68 7.38 -3.33
C ARG A 341 -7.08 8.56 -2.54
N TYR A 342 -5.97 9.12 -3.02
CA TYR A 342 -5.26 10.20 -2.33
C TYR A 342 -6.00 11.53 -2.37
N VAL A 343 -7.01 11.67 -3.23
CA VAL A 343 -7.82 12.88 -3.34
C VAL A 343 -9.26 12.68 -2.88
N LEU A 344 -9.59 11.54 -2.27
CA LEU A 344 -10.91 11.33 -1.65
C LEU A 344 -11.35 12.42 -0.67
N PRO A 345 -10.45 13.11 0.09
CA PRO A 345 -10.86 14.25 0.90
C PRO A 345 -11.62 15.34 0.13
N MET A 346 -11.40 15.49 -1.18
CA MET A 346 -12.15 16.43 -2.02
C MET A 346 -13.65 16.12 -2.06
N MET A 347 -14.04 14.86 -1.87
CA MET A 347 -15.44 14.44 -1.86
C MET A 347 -16.21 15.05 -0.68
N SER A 348 -15.55 15.46 0.41
CA SER A 348 -16.20 16.20 1.50
C SER A 348 -16.78 17.55 1.07
N GLY A 349 -16.25 18.17 0.01
CA GLY A 349 -16.69 19.48 -0.47
C GLY A 349 -17.35 19.46 -1.84
N LEU A 350 -16.86 18.64 -2.77
CA LEU A 350 -17.22 18.70 -4.18
C LEU A 350 -18.74 18.48 -4.45
N PRO A 351 -19.41 17.44 -3.92
CA PRO A 351 -20.86 17.25 -4.07
C PRO A 351 -21.68 18.37 -3.42
N ILE A 352 -21.20 18.93 -2.31
CA ILE A 352 -21.88 19.99 -1.56
C ILE A 352 -21.83 21.31 -2.34
N LEU A 353 -20.67 21.66 -2.90
CA LEU A 353 -20.51 22.85 -3.74
C LEU A 353 -21.41 22.77 -4.98
N PHE A 354 -21.46 21.60 -5.64
CA PHE A 354 -22.35 21.38 -6.77
C PHE A 354 -23.83 21.49 -6.36
N ALA A 355 -24.22 20.87 -5.24
CA ALA A 355 -25.58 20.96 -4.70
C ALA A 355 -26.00 22.40 -4.37
N PHE A 356 -25.08 23.23 -3.87
CA PHE A 356 -25.33 24.64 -3.62
C PHE A 356 -25.55 25.42 -4.92
N GLY A 357 -24.66 25.28 -5.90
CA GLY A 357 -24.82 25.92 -7.20
C GLY A 357 -26.13 25.50 -7.89
N LEU A 358 -26.47 24.21 -7.82
CA LEU A 358 -27.72 23.67 -8.33
C LEU A 358 -28.95 24.23 -7.60
N SER A 359 -28.88 24.38 -6.27
CA SER A 359 -29.92 25.01 -5.46
C SER A 359 -30.17 26.46 -5.90
N TRP A 360 -29.11 27.20 -6.22
CA TRP A 360 -29.23 28.56 -6.73
C TRP A 360 -29.84 28.61 -8.14
N ILE A 361 -29.39 27.74 -9.05
CA ILE A 361 -29.94 27.64 -10.41
C ILE A 361 -31.42 27.27 -10.34
N TYR A 362 -31.82 26.42 -9.40
CA TYR A 362 -33.22 26.03 -9.22
C TYR A 362 -34.15 27.22 -8.99
N ASP A 363 -33.70 28.21 -8.20
CA ASP A 363 -34.48 29.42 -7.91
C ASP A 363 -34.61 30.35 -9.14
N LYS A 364 -33.70 30.24 -10.12
CA LYS A 364 -33.67 31.09 -11.32
C LYS A 364 -34.23 30.41 -12.56
N ALA A 365 -33.95 29.12 -12.72
CA ALA A 365 -34.22 28.31 -13.90
C ALA A 365 -34.41 26.83 -13.48
N LYS A 366 -35.56 26.54 -12.85
CA LYS A 366 -35.87 25.20 -12.30
C LYS A 366 -35.66 24.03 -13.28
N TYR A 367 -36.00 24.22 -14.56
CA TYR A 367 -35.85 23.16 -15.58
C TYR A 367 -34.38 22.91 -15.94
N VAL A 368 -33.54 23.96 -15.94
CA VAL A 368 -32.09 23.82 -16.14
C VAL A 368 -31.48 23.09 -14.96
N ALA A 369 -31.85 23.45 -13.72
CA ALA A 369 -31.39 22.72 -12.54
C ALA A 369 -31.82 21.25 -12.58
N PHE A 370 -33.06 20.96 -12.97
CA PHE A 370 -33.52 19.58 -13.11
C PHE A 370 -32.75 18.82 -14.20
N ALA A 371 -32.52 19.43 -15.36
CA ALA A 371 -31.74 18.84 -16.45
C ALA A 371 -30.30 18.52 -16.02
N LEU A 372 -29.63 19.43 -15.31
CA LEU A 372 -28.29 19.20 -14.77
C LEU A 372 -28.26 18.08 -13.72
N LEU A 373 -29.27 18.02 -12.85
CA LEU A 373 -29.38 16.96 -11.85
C LEU A 373 -29.56 15.59 -12.51
N VAL A 374 -30.47 15.49 -13.49
CA VAL A 374 -30.72 14.27 -14.25
C VAL A 374 -29.48 13.84 -15.04
N LEU A 375 -28.78 14.79 -15.65
CA LEU A 375 -27.53 14.52 -16.36
C LEU A 375 -26.47 13.90 -15.44
N VAL A 376 -26.22 14.51 -14.28
CA VAL A 376 -25.18 14.05 -13.34
C VAL A 376 -25.57 12.72 -12.71
N VAL A 377 -26.78 12.60 -12.15
CA VAL A 377 -27.25 11.36 -11.51
C VAL A 377 -27.42 10.23 -12.52
N GLY A 378 -27.90 10.54 -13.73
CA GLY A 378 -28.01 9.58 -14.82
C GLY A 378 -26.66 9.05 -15.28
N ALA A 379 -25.64 9.91 -15.39
CA ALA A 379 -24.28 9.49 -15.70
C ALA A 379 -23.65 8.66 -14.56
N GLN A 380 -23.88 9.02 -13.30
CA GLN A 380 -23.43 8.23 -12.14
C GLN A 380 -24.07 6.85 -12.15
N LEU A 381 -25.39 6.76 -12.42
CA LEU A 381 -26.09 5.48 -12.56
C LEU A 381 -25.51 4.65 -13.71
N TRP A 382 -25.32 5.26 -14.89
CA TRP A 382 -24.70 4.58 -16.03
C TRP A 382 -23.30 4.06 -15.69
N GLY A 383 -22.48 4.87 -15.03
CA GLY A 383 -21.14 4.48 -14.60
C GLY A 383 -21.15 3.29 -13.64
N ASN A 384 -22.08 3.25 -12.69
CA ASN A 384 -22.24 2.11 -11.78
C ASN A 384 -22.76 0.85 -12.49
N ILE A 385 -23.63 0.99 -13.49
CA ILE A 385 -24.07 -0.12 -14.35
C ILE A 385 -22.89 -0.68 -15.14
N LEU A 386 -22.02 0.18 -15.69
CA LEU A 386 -20.80 -0.26 -16.36
C LEU A 386 -19.87 -1.00 -15.39
N LEU A 387 -19.64 -0.44 -14.20
CA LEU A 387 -18.83 -1.11 -13.17
C LEU A 387 -19.38 -2.51 -12.85
N ALA A 388 -20.68 -2.63 -12.57
CA ALA A 388 -21.32 -3.90 -12.31
C ALA A 388 -21.18 -4.87 -13.49
N ARG A 389 -21.38 -4.38 -14.73
CA ARG A 389 -21.22 -5.20 -15.93
C ARG A 389 -19.81 -5.78 -16.06
N GLU A 390 -18.78 -4.99 -15.76
CA GLU A 390 -17.39 -5.46 -15.81
C GLU A 390 -17.08 -6.48 -14.73
N TRP A 391 -17.64 -6.32 -13.53
CA TRP A 391 -17.54 -7.33 -12.46
C TRP A 391 -18.24 -8.64 -12.80
N ASN A 392 -19.23 -8.62 -13.69
CA ASN A 392 -19.88 -9.84 -14.17
C ASN A 392 -19.01 -10.65 -15.14
N ASN A 393 -17.82 -10.17 -15.52
CA ASN A 393 -16.91 -10.86 -16.43
C ASN A 393 -15.80 -11.57 -15.63
N PRO A 394 -15.86 -12.90 -15.46
CA PRO A 394 -14.88 -13.63 -14.63
C PRO A 394 -13.44 -13.46 -15.10
N ARG A 395 -13.21 -13.33 -16.42
CA ARG A 395 -11.87 -13.14 -16.97
C ARG A 395 -11.28 -11.78 -16.61
N ARG A 396 -12.10 -10.72 -16.64
CA ARG A 396 -11.65 -9.40 -16.18
C ARG A 396 -11.39 -9.38 -14.68
N VAL A 397 -12.24 -10.03 -13.90
CA VAL A 397 -12.03 -10.17 -12.46
C VAL A 397 -10.70 -10.90 -12.19
N ALA A 398 -10.43 -12.02 -12.86
CA ALA A 398 -9.19 -12.77 -12.68
C ALA A 398 -7.93 -11.97 -13.09
N VAL A 399 -7.94 -11.35 -14.27
CA VAL A 399 -6.74 -10.73 -14.86
C VAL A 399 -6.63 -9.25 -14.52
N ASP A 400 -7.63 -8.44 -14.88
CA ASP A 400 -7.57 -6.98 -14.79
C ASP A 400 -7.66 -6.48 -13.35
N LEU A 401 -8.43 -7.20 -12.52
CA LEU A 401 -8.57 -6.90 -11.09
C LEU A 401 -7.59 -7.71 -10.24
N GLN A 402 -6.79 -8.60 -10.85
CA GLN A 402 -5.82 -9.41 -10.13
C GLN A 402 -6.46 -10.29 -9.04
N LEU A 403 -7.67 -10.79 -9.31
CA LEU A 403 -8.44 -11.66 -8.43
C LEU A 403 -8.65 -13.06 -9.06
N PRO A 404 -7.57 -13.81 -9.38
CA PRO A 404 -7.67 -15.13 -10.01
C PRO A 404 -8.43 -16.14 -9.16
N ASP A 405 -8.90 -17.24 -9.77
CA ASP A 405 -9.53 -18.33 -9.02
C ASP A 405 -8.48 -19.18 -8.30
N THR A 406 -8.50 -19.13 -6.97
CA THR A 406 -7.57 -19.82 -6.08
C THR A 406 -7.99 -21.25 -5.77
N LYS A 407 -9.23 -21.68 -6.08
CA LYS A 407 -9.71 -23.03 -5.70
C LYS A 407 -8.84 -24.18 -6.24
N PRO A 408 -8.40 -24.18 -7.51
CA PRO A 408 -7.51 -25.23 -8.02
C PRO A 408 -6.18 -25.25 -7.28
N LEU A 409 -5.67 -24.08 -6.90
CA LEU A 409 -4.43 -23.93 -6.15
C LEU A 409 -4.53 -24.52 -4.74
N HIS A 410 -5.61 -24.23 -4.02
CA HIS A 410 -5.85 -24.81 -2.70
C HIS A 410 -5.96 -26.34 -2.76
N ALA A 411 -6.65 -26.88 -3.77
CA ALA A 411 -6.77 -28.33 -3.96
C ALA A 411 -5.41 -28.97 -4.22
N PHE A 412 -4.61 -28.38 -5.12
CA PHE A 412 -3.27 -28.84 -5.45
C PHE A 412 -2.34 -28.83 -4.24
N LEU A 413 -2.26 -27.72 -3.51
CA LEU A 413 -1.37 -27.61 -2.35
C LEU A 413 -1.77 -28.60 -1.24
N LYS A 414 -3.07 -28.84 -1.04
CA LYS A 414 -3.56 -29.85 -0.11
C LYS A 414 -3.22 -31.28 -0.55
N GLU A 415 -3.39 -31.61 -1.83
CA GLU A 415 -3.04 -32.92 -2.40
C GLU A 415 -1.55 -33.23 -2.23
N HIS A 416 -0.71 -32.20 -2.35
CA HIS A 416 0.72 -32.30 -2.18
C HIS A 416 1.20 -32.07 -0.74
N ASP A 417 0.33 -31.95 0.27
CA ASP A 417 0.70 -31.71 1.68
C ASP A 417 1.61 -30.48 1.87
N ILE A 418 1.36 -29.40 1.12
CA ILE A 418 2.08 -28.13 1.21
C ILE A 418 1.22 -27.13 1.98
N THR A 419 1.69 -26.74 3.16
CA THR A 419 0.97 -25.80 4.06
C THR A 419 1.65 -24.43 4.14
N ARG A 420 2.79 -24.24 3.46
CA ARG A 420 3.58 -23.00 3.46
C ARG A 420 3.99 -22.64 2.04
N ALA A 421 3.82 -21.38 1.67
CA ALA A 421 4.16 -20.92 0.33
C ALA A 421 4.56 -19.45 0.27
N TYR A 422 5.37 -19.09 -0.73
CA TYR A 422 5.60 -17.72 -1.15
C TYR A 422 4.69 -17.36 -2.32
N ALA A 423 4.13 -16.15 -2.31
CA ALA A 423 3.40 -15.57 -3.43
C ALA A 423 3.46 -14.04 -3.36
N HIS A 424 3.15 -13.39 -4.49
CA HIS A 424 3.04 -11.94 -4.55
C HIS A 424 1.96 -11.38 -3.58
N TYR A 425 2.14 -10.15 -3.09
CA TYR A 425 1.23 -9.43 -2.18
C TYR A 425 -0.26 -9.63 -2.49
N TRP A 426 -0.63 -9.35 -3.74
CA TRP A 426 -2.00 -9.42 -4.26
C TRP A 426 -2.71 -10.77 -4.12
N VAL A 427 -2.00 -11.85 -3.76
CA VAL A 427 -2.58 -13.19 -3.62
C VAL A 427 -2.25 -13.84 -2.27
N SER A 428 -1.10 -13.52 -1.66
CA SER A 428 -0.60 -14.19 -0.44
C SER A 428 -1.59 -14.16 0.73
N TYR A 429 -2.04 -12.96 1.13
CA TYR A 429 -2.96 -12.81 2.26
C TYR A 429 -4.36 -13.37 1.95
N ARG A 430 -4.82 -13.25 0.70
CA ARG A 430 -6.09 -13.86 0.26
C ARG A 430 -6.06 -15.38 0.42
N ILE A 431 -5.02 -16.06 -0.06
CA ILE A 431 -4.86 -17.52 0.08
C ILE A 431 -4.89 -17.91 1.55
N THR A 432 -4.13 -17.19 2.38
CA THR A 432 -4.06 -17.45 3.83
C THR A 432 -5.43 -17.31 4.50
N LEU A 433 -6.19 -16.27 4.14
CA LEU A 433 -7.55 -16.04 4.64
C LEU A 433 -8.53 -17.12 4.19
N GLU A 434 -8.54 -17.46 2.89
CA GLU A 434 -9.44 -18.46 2.32
C GLU A 434 -9.17 -19.86 2.92
N ALA A 435 -7.92 -20.16 3.24
CA ALA A 435 -7.51 -21.38 3.93
C ALA A 435 -7.73 -21.34 5.46
N LYS A 436 -8.19 -20.20 6.01
CA LYS A 436 -8.28 -19.96 7.47
C LYS A 436 -6.97 -20.28 8.18
N GLU A 437 -5.85 -19.87 7.58
CA GLU A 437 -4.48 -20.12 8.02
C GLU A 437 -4.04 -21.60 8.08
N GLY A 438 -4.84 -22.54 7.54
CA GLY A 438 -4.38 -23.93 7.34
C GLY A 438 -3.28 -24.04 6.28
N LEU A 439 -3.31 -23.13 5.31
CA LEU A 439 -2.22 -22.82 4.39
C LEU A 439 -1.81 -21.37 4.69
N ILE A 440 -0.52 -21.15 4.97
CA ILE A 440 0.02 -19.82 5.21
C ILE A 440 0.88 -19.44 4.01
N CYS A 441 0.54 -18.32 3.40
CA CYS A 441 1.26 -17.75 2.29
C CYS A 441 1.78 -16.36 2.66
N SER A 442 3.06 -16.13 2.39
CA SER A 442 3.76 -14.87 2.66
C SER A 442 4.29 -14.28 1.36
N GLU A 443 4.44 -12.95 1.34
CA GLU A 443 5.33 -12.31 0.37
C GLU A 443 6.78 -12.79 0.60
N PRO A 444 7.60 -12.92 -0.46
CA PRO A 444 9.02 -13.25 -0.31
C PRO A 444 9.82 -12.12 0.38
N TYR A 445 9.34 -10.89 0.27
CA TYR A 445 9.82 -9.67 0.92
C TYR A 445 8.71 -8.63 0.91
N ASN A 446 8.86 -7.53 1.66
CA ASN A 446 7.82 -6.50 1.67
C ASN A 446 7.85 -5.72 0.35
N GLU A 447 6.95 -6.06 -0.58
CA GLU A 447 6.91 -5.52 -1.93
C GLU A 447 6.47 -4.04 -1.94
N ARG A 448 5.70 -3.62 -0.92
CA ARG A 448 5.16 -2.26 -0.80
C ARG A 448 6.08 -1.30 -0.05
N PHE A 449 6.83 -1.81 0.93
CA PHE A 449 7.78 -1.08 1.77
C PHE A 449 9.07 -1.90 1.95
N PRO A 450 9.96 -1.92 0.95
CA PRO A 450 11.19 -2.68 1.00
C PRO A 450 11.99 -2.44 2.29
N GLY A 451 12.41 -3.52 2.95
CA GLY A 451 13.16 -3.47 4.21
C GLY A 451 12.30 -3.39 5.48
N ARG A 452 10.98 -3.25 5.37
CA ARG A 452 10.04 -3.43 6.48
C ARG A 452 9.68 -4.91 6.67
N GLU A 453 9.13 -5.22 7.83
CA GLU A 453 8.69 -6.58 8.18
C GLU A 453 7.57 -7.08 7.25
N VAL A 454 7.47 -8.41 7.13
CA VAL A 454 6.44 -9.12 6.39
C VAL A 454 5.79 -10.11 7.35
N LYS A 455 4.45 -10.09 7.45
CA LYS A 455 3.75 -11.06 8.30
C LYS A 455 3.86 -12.46 7.69
N PHE A 456 4.01 -13.48 8.54
CA PHE A 456 4.11 -14.91 8.19
C PHE A 456 5.39 -15.35 7.46
N ILE A 457 6.30 -14.43 7.11
CA ILE A 457 7.50 -14.80 6.37
C ILE A 457 8.38 -15.79 7.13
N ASP A 458 8.48 -15.66 8.44
CA ASP A 458 9.28 -16.55 9.27
C ASP A 458 8.65 -17.94 9.38
N ASP A 459 7.32 -18.05 9.40
CA ASP A 459 6.59 -19.32 9.34
C ASP A 459 6.85 -20.07 8.02
N VAL A 460 6.96 -19.34 6.90
CA VAL A 460 7.28 -19.93 5.60
C VAL A 460 8.77 -20.28 5.53
N ARG A 461 9.65 -19.41 6.03
CA ARG A 461 11.10 -19.65 6.07
C ARG A 461 11.45 -20.91 6.87
N ALA A 462 10.82 -21.11 8.02
CA ALA A 462 11.09 -22.23 8.92
C ALA A 462 10.56 -23.59 8.41
N ALA A 463 9.76 -23.61 7.34
CA ALA A 463 9.13 -24.83 6.87
C ALA A 463 10.01 -25.63 5.91
N ASP A 464 9.97 -26.96 6.04
CA ASP A 464 10.72 -27.87 5.17
C ASP A 464 10.12 -27.99 3.78
N LYS A 465 8.78 -27.93 3.68
CA LYS A 465 8.05 -28.10 2.42
C LYS A 465 7.34 -26.81 2.04
N VAL A 466 7.94 -26.10 1.08
CA VAL A 466 7.49 -24.78 0.62
C VAL A 466 7.21 -24.82 -0.88
N ALA A 467 6.19 -24.08 -1.29
CA ALA A 467 5.94 -23.78 -2.70
C ALA A 467 6.18 -22.30 -3.01
N TYR A 468 6.56 -22.01 -4.24
CA TYR A 468 6.49 -20.67 -4.84
C TYR A 468 5.33 -20.62 -5.82
N ILE A 469 4.45 -19.65 -5.64
CA ILE A 469 3.25 -19.45 -6.46
C ILE A 469 3.48 -18.23 -7.34
N CYS A 470 3.66 -18.47 -8.63
CA CYS A 470 3.85 -17.45 -9.65
C CYS A 470 2.53 -17.17 -10.39
N HIS A 471 2.37 -15.94 -10.85
CA HIS A 471 1.22 -15.49 -11.64
C HIS A 471 1.69 -14.54 -12.75
N PRO A 472 1.19 -14.65 -14.00
CA PRO A 472 1.75 -13.92 -15.16
C PRO A 472 1.82 -12.40 -15.04
N THR A 473 0.93 -11.78 -14.25
CA THR A 473 0.85 -10.32 -14.12
C THR A 473 1.42 -9.79 -12.79
N MET A 474 2.08 -10.64 -12.00
CA MET A 474 2.52 -10.32 -10.64
C MET A 474 3.98 -10.74 -10.44
N LEU A 475 4.20 -12.00 -10.05
CA LEU A 475 5.50 -12.65 -10.01
C LEU A 475 5.59 -13.58 -11.24
N PRO A 476 6.23 -13.15 -12.34
CA PRO A 476 6.27 -13.91 -13.57
C PRO A 476 7.04 -15.22 -13.38
N ALA A 477 6.52 -16.30 -13.98
CA ALA A 477 7.06 -17.63 -13.79
C ALA A 477 8.36 -17.88 -14.56
N ASP A 478 8.57 -17.17 -15.66
CA ASP A 478 9.79 -17.12 -16.46
C ASP A 478 10.90 -16.42 -15.69
N GLU A 479 10.66 -15.19 -15.21
CA GLU A 479 11.65 -14.47 -14.39
C GLU A 479 12.07 -15.29 -13.16
N PHE A 480 11.12 -15.88 -12.44
CA PHE A 480 11.46 -16.72 -11.29
C PHE A 480 12.22 -18.00 -11.67
N GLN A 481 11.95 -18.57 -12.86
CA GLN A 481 12.65 -19.75 -13.33
C GLN A 481 14.10 -19.44 -13.67
N ASP A 482 14.37 -18.31 -14.32
CA ASP A 482 15.74 -17.87 -14.63
C ASP A 482 16.56 -17.73 -13.34
N LEU A 483 15.97 -17.12 -12.30
CA LEU A 483 16.63 -17.02 -10.98
C LEU A 483 16.86 -18.39 -10.31
N LEU A 484 15.96 -19.37 -10.50
CA LEU A 484 16.12 -20.73 -9.99
C LEU A 484 17.23 -21.50 -10.73
N GLU A 485 17.31 -21.32 -12.05
CA GLU A 485 18.35 -21.92 -12.89
C GLU A 485 19.73 -21.35 -12.51
N ASP A 486 19.82 -20.05 -12.23
CA ASP A 486 21.04 -19.38 -11.79
C ASP A 486 21.59 -19.91 -10.45
N VAL A 487 20.72 -20.19 -9.48
CA VAL A 487 21.14 -20.74 -8.18
C VAL A 487 21.30 -22.27 -8.19
N GLY A 488 20.91 -22.91 -9.29
CA GLY A 488 20.91 -24.36 -9.46
C GLY A 488 19.99 -25.11 -8.49
N GLY A 489 19.96 -26.43 -8.60
CA GLY A 489 19.16 -27.32 -7.74
C GLY A 489 18.15 -28.14 -8.54
N LYS A 490 17.20 -28.77 -7.85
CA LYS A 490 16.10 -29.51 -8.48
C LYS A 490 14.77 -29.05 -7.89
N TRP A 491 13.74 -29.01 -8.72
CA TRP A 491 12.39 -28.62 -8.34
C TRP A 491 11.39 -29.26 -9.29
N ARG A 492 10.11 -29.21 -8.92
CA ARG A 492 8.98 -29.52 -9.79
C ARG A 492 8.24 -28.24 -10.15
N LYS A 493 7.68 -28.22 -11.36
CA LYS A 493 6.85 -27.13 -11.89
C LYS A 493 5.50 -27.69 -12.31
N ARG A 494 4.41 -27.00 -11.97
CA ARG A 494 3.06 -27.37 -12.40
C ARG A 494 2.21 -26.14 -12.67
N SER A 495 1.49 -26.13 -13.79
CA SER A 495 0.42 -25.16 -14.03
C SER A 495 -0.84 -25.59 -13.29
N VAL A 496 -1.40 -24.68 -12.49
CA VAL A 496 -2.57 -24.92 -11.64
C VAL A 496 -3.53 -23.74 -11.75
N GLY A 497 -4.57 -23.89 -12.57
CA GLY A 497 -5.47 -22.77 -12.91
C GLY A 497 -4.68 -21.63 -13.57
N ASP A 498 -4.82 -20.43 -13.02
CA ASP A 498 -4.12 -19.21 -13.49
C ASP A 498 -2.67 -19.09 -12.95
N PHE A 499 -2.21 -20.07 -12.18
CA PHE A 499 -0.92 -20.03 -11.49
C PHE A 499 0.09 -21.03 -12.05
N VAL A 500 1.36 -20.75 -11.81
CA VAL A 500 2.46 -21.71 -11.95
C VAL A 500 3.07 -21.93 -10.59
N VAL A 501 3.09 -23.18 -10.13
CA VAL A 501 3.59 -23.56 -8.82
C VAL A 501 4.92 -24.28 -8.97
N TYR A 502 5.94 -23.77 -8.28
CA TYR A 502 7.25 -24.40 -8.11
C TYR A 502 7.30 -25.02 -6.72
N TYR A 503 7.66 -26.29 -6.60
CA TYR A 503 7.60 -27.05 -5.34
C TYR A 503 8.58 -28.23 -5.35
N ASP A 504 8.67 -28.97 -4.23
CA ASP A 504 9.60 -30.10 -4.06
C ASP A 504 11.06 -29.70 -4.37
N PHE A 505 11.49 -28.60 -3.77
CA PHE A 505 12.84 -28.07 -3.91
C PHE A 505 13.88 -29.01 -3.29
N VAL A 506 15.02 -29.15 -3.97
CA VAL A 506 16.22 -29.82 -3.49
C VAL A 506 17.42 -28.94 -3.84
N PRO A 507 18.16 -28.42 -2.84
CA PRO A 507 19.36 -27.63 -3.08
C PRO A 507 20.42 -28.41 -3.89
N PRO A 508 21.35 -27.73 -4.57
CA PRO A 508 22.48 -28.37 -5.26
C PRO A 508 23.28 -29.32 -4.38
N TYR A 509 23.37 -29.01 -3.08
CA TYR A 509 24.09 -29.79 -2.08
C TYR A 509 23.30 -30.98 -1.50
N GLY A 510 22.08 -31.23 -1.98
CA GLY A 510 21.22 -32.30 -1.48
C GLY A 510 20.39 -31.90 -0.27
N LYS A 511 19.92 -32.89 0.50
CA LYS A 511 19.05 -32.70 1.68
C LYS A 511 19.83 -32.68 3.01
N ASP A 512 21.14 -32.86 2.96
CA ASP A 512 21.98 -32.89 4.14
C ASP A 512 22.03 -31.48 4.77
N SER A 513 21.95 -31.41 6.10
CA SER A 513 22.16 -30.15 6.81
C SER A 513 23.58 -29.67 6.61
N LEU A 514 23.78 -28.38 6.34
CA LEU A 514 25.12 -27.81 6.20
C LEU A 514 25.66 -27.32 7.54
N VAL A 515 26.93 -27.64 7.81
CA VAL A 515 27.67 -27.18 8.99
C VAL A 515 28.80 -26.26 8.55
N GLU A 516 28.99 -25.13 9.25
CA GLU A 516 30.12 -24.22 9.00
C GLU A 516 31.43 -24.94 9.32
N ILE A 517 32.36 -24.94 8.36
CA ILE A 517 33.71 -25.46 8.56
C ILE A 517 34.46 -24.46 9.45
N PRO A 518 35.08 -24.89 10.57
CA PRO A 518 35.83 -24.01 11.44
C PRO A 518 36.89 -23.21 10.68
N ARG A 519 36.96 -21.91 10.98
CA ARG A 519 37.88 -20.96 10.32
C ARG A 519 39.29 -20.98 10.89
N ASP A 520 39.50 -21.72 11.97
CA ASP A 520 40.81 -21.85 12.63
C ASP A 520 41.84 -22.49 11.69
N GLY A 521 42.95 -21.80 11.48
CA GLY A 521 44.05 -22.28 10.63
C GLY A 521 43.84 -22.05 9.12
N TRP A 522 42.78 -21.35 8.70
CA TRP A 522 42.63 -20.96 7.30
C TRP A 522 43.74 -19.99 6.87
N LEU A 523 44.32 -20.22 5.69
CA LEU A 523 45.24 -19.28 5.05
C LEU A 523 44.56 -18.64 3.85
N ILE A 524 44.33 -17.33 3.91
CA ILE A 524 43.65 -16.57 2.86
C ILE A 524 44.66 -15.73 2.07
N THR A 525 44.62 -15.85 0.75
CA THR A 525 45.44 -15.06 -0.18
C THR A 525 44.59 -14.40 -1.25
N ALA A 526 45.03 -13.26 -1.77
CA ALA A 526 44.30 -12.48 -2.76
C ALA A 526 45.26 -11.86 -3.78
N CYS A 527 44.77 -11.56 -4.98
CA CYS A 527 45.54 -10.88 -6.00
C CYS A 527 45.90 -9.43 -5.63
N THR A 528 45.09 -8.81 -4.76
CA THR A 528 45.25 -7.44 -4.29
C THR A 528 45.01 -7.37 -2.78
N ASN A 529 45.52 -6.32 -2.13
CA ASN A 529 45.27 -6.02 -0.72
C ASN A 529 45.49 -7.22 0.24
N GLN A 530 46.57 -7.97 0.03
CA GLN A 530 46.90 -9.18 0.79
C GLN A 530 46.95 -8.94 2.31
N SER A 531 47.37 -7.74 2.74
CA SER A 531 47.50 -7.36 4.15
C SER A 531 46.17 -7.25 4.88
N ARG A 532 45.03 -7.16 4.17
CA ARG A 532 43.68 -7.07 4.78
C ARG A 532 42.88 -8.37 4.73
N THR A 533 43.45 -9.44 4.20
CA THR A 533 42.75 -10.74 4.07
C THR A 533 42.28 -11.31 5.43
N PHE A 534 42.97 -11.01 6.53
CA PHE A 534 42.56 -11.43 7.87
C PHE A 534 41.17 -10.92 8.29
N LYS A 535 40.68 -9.84 7.67
CA LYS A 535 39.34 -9.28 7.94
C LYS A 535 38.20 -10.19 7.46
N LEU A 536 38.47 -11.08 6.52
CA LEU A 536 37.47 -12.02 5.99
C LEU A 536 37.03 -13.07 7.01
N THR A 537 37.69 -13.15 8.16
CA THR A 537 37.44 -14.15 9.21
C THR A 537 37.47 -13.55 10.61
N ASP A 538 37.45 -12.22 10.75
CA ASP A 538 37.61 -11.54 12.04
C ASP A 538 36.31 -11.45 12.86
N ASN A 539 35.19 -11.94 12.33
CA ASN A 539 33.86 -11.88 12.93
C ASN A 539 33.36 -10.43 13.17
N ASN A 540 33.84 -9.47 12.39
CA ASN A 540 33.47 -8.07 12.49
C ASN A 540 32.87 -7.56 11.17
N HIS A 541 31.53 -7.51 11.11
CA HIS A 541 30.82 -6.98 9.94
C HIS A 541 31.03 -5.46 9.71
N GLY A 542 31.78 -4.78 10.59
CA GLY A 542 32.22 -3.38 10.42
C GLY A 542 33.55 -3.24 9.67
N THR A 543 34.26 -4.33 9.40
CA THR A 543 35.50 -4.42 8.61
C THR A 543 35.25 -5.21 7.32
N ALA A 544 36.13 -5.02 6.32
CA ALA A 544 36.11 -5.78 5.07
C ALA A 544 37.51 -5.83 4.44
N TRP A 545 37.77 -6.90 3.71
CA TRP A 545 38.76 -6.90 2.64
C TRP A 545 38.15 -6.24 1.40
N ASP A 546 38.96 -5.50 0.66
CA ASP A 546 38.56 -4.78 -0.54
C ASP A 546 39.66 -4.87 -1.61
N SER A 547 39.28 -4.83 -2.88
CA SER A 547 40.22 -4.96 -3.99
C SER A 547 41.14 -3.74 -4.20
N GLU A 548 40.97 -2.65 -3.45
CA GLU A 548 41.62 -1.32 -3.56
C GLU A 548 41.45 -0.61 -4.92
N THR A 549 40.75 -1.25 -5.84
CA THR A 549 40.55 -0.77 -7.22
C THR A 549 39.26 -1.35 -7.80
N GLU A 550 38.83 -0.77 -8.90
CA GLU A 550 37.69 -1.21 -9.71
C GLU A 550 37.81 -2.68 -10.13
N GLN A 551 36.67 -3.39 -10.13
CA GLN A 551 36.64 -4.81 -10.51
C GLN A 551 37.20 -5.01 -11.92
N SER A 552 38.12 -5.96 -12.08
CA SER A 552 38.65 -6.39 -13.38
C SER A 552 38.58 -7.91 -13.51
N PRO A 553 38.23 -8.44 -14.70
CA PRO A 553 38.29 -9.88 -14.96
C PRO A 553 39.67 -10.44 -14.62
N GLY A 554 39.71 -11.58 -13.93
CA GLY A 554 40.95 -12.25 -13.50
C GLY A 554 41.39 -11.91 -12.07
N MET A 555 40.79 -10.91 -11.40
CA MET A 555 40.97 -10.71 -9.96
C MET A 555 40.55 -11.97 -9.20
N TRP A 556 41.29 -12.34 -8.15
CA TRP A 556 41.03 -13.58 -7.41
C TRP A 556 41.25 -13.46 -5.90
N LEU A 557 40.50 -14.27 -5.16
CA LEU A 557 40.60 -14.50 -3.71
C LEU A 557 40.63 -16.01 -3.49
N GLN A 558 41.53 -16.48 -2.64
CA GLN A 558 41.75 -17.90 -2.36
C GLN A 558 41.80 -18.15 -0.85
N VAL A 559 41.30 -19.32 -0.44
CA VAL A 559 41.40 -19.84 0.92
C VAL A 559 41.94 -21.27 0.88
N ASP A 560 42.96 -21.55 1.69
CA ASP A 560 43.41 -22.89 2.09
C ASP A 560 42.78 -23.23 3.44
N LEU A 561 41.98 -24.29 3.47
CA LEU A 561 41.29 -24.79 4.66
C LEU A 561 42.23 -25.57 5.61
N GLY A 562 43.49 -25.78 5.23
CA GLY A 562 44.52 -26.52 5.98
C GLY A 562 44.41 -28.04 5.83
N LEU A 563 43.18 -28.56 5.68
CA LEU A 563 42.88 -29.98 5.46
C LEU A 563 41.86 -30.12 4.33
N THR A 564 41.85 -31.28 3.68
CA THR A 564 40.82 -31.60 2.68
C THR A 564 39.48 -31.79 3.39
N GLN A 565 38.46 -31.07 2.94
CA GLN A 565 37.11 -31.08 3.47
C GLN A 565 36.10 -31.27 2.35
N ARG A 566 34.92 -31.80 2.69
CA ARG A 566 33.75 -31.74 1.78
C ARG A 566 33.11 -30.38 1.89
N VAL A 567 33.08 -29.64 0.79
CA VAL A 567 32.51 -28.29 0.71
C VAL A 567 31.29 -28.31 -0.20
N SER A 568 30.26 -27.55 0.16
CA SER A 568 29.01 -27.48 -0.62
C SER A 568 28.37 -26.10 -0.68
N LYS A 569 28.84 -25.15 0.15
CA LYS A 569 28.40 -23.76 0.10
C LYS A 569 29.51 -22.82 0.53
N VAL A 570 29.64 -21.71 -0.17
CA VAL A 570 30.45 -20.55 0.24
C VAL A 570 29.52 -19.35 0.38
N ARG A 571 29.56 -18.68 1.52
CA ARG A 571 28.81 -17.46 1.80
C ARG A 571 29.79 -16.30 1.94
N PHE A 572 29.45 -15.20 1.27
CA PHE A 572 30.20 -13.96 1.25
C PHE A 572 29.33 -12.89 1.88
N ASP A 573 29.61 -12.50 3.11
CA ASP A 573 28.93 -11.39 3.77
C ASP A 573 29.52 -10.07 3.25
N LEU A 574 28.68 -9.15 2.81
CA LEU A 574 29.06 -7.84 2.26
C LEU A 574 28.78 -6.71 3.26
N ALA A 575 27.88 -6.93 4.22
CA ALA A 575 27.48 -5.95 5.24
C ALA A 575 27.14 -4.57 4.61
N ARG A 576 27.78 -3.49 5.06
CA ARG A 576 27.54 -2.14 4.51
C ARG A 576 28.07 -1.94 3.08
N TRP A 577 28.91 -2.84 2.57
CA TRP A 577 29.49 -2.81 1.21
C TRP A 577 28.66 -3.61 0.19
N HIS A 578 27.35 -3.72 0.41
CA HIS A 578 26.41 -4.47 -0.43
C HIS A 578 26.39 -4.08 -1.92
N ALA A 579 27.01 -2.97 -2.34
CA ALA A 579 27.16 -2.60 -3.76
C ALA A 579 28.42 -3.18 -4.44
N ASP A 580 29.41 -3.60 -3.65
CA ASP A 580 30.74 -4.08 -4.07
C ASP A 580 30.79 -5.60 -4.32
N TYR A 581 29.64 -6.20 -4.62
CA TYR A 581 29.52 -7.61 -4.95
C TYR A 581 30.15 -7.93 -6.33
N PRO A 582 30.60 -9.17 -6.61
CA PRO A 582 31.20 -9.51 -7.90
C PRO A 582 30.19 -9.45 -9.05
N ARG A 583 30.52 -8.79 -10.18
CA ARG A 583 29.64 -8.74 -11.37
C ARG A 583 29.58 -10.03 -12.18
N GLY A 584 30.44 -10.98 -11.84
CA GLY A 584 30.51 -12.33 -12.40
C GLY A 584 31.74 -13.02 -11.84
N TYR A 585 31.64 -14.30 -11.51
CA TYR A 585 32.73 -15.04 -10.89
C TYR A 585 32.71 -16.53 -11.24
N ARG A 586 33.87 -17.17 -11.11
CA ARG A 586 34.00 -18.63 -11.08
C ARG A 586 34.54 -19.05 -9.73
N LEU A 587 33.95 -20.11 -9.19
CA LEU A 587 34.47 -20.77 -8.00
C LEU A 587 35.23 -22.03 -8.44
N LEU A 588 36.48 -22.12 -8.04
CA LEU A 588 37.38 -23.24 -8.33
C LEU A 588 37.72 -23.98 -7.03
N SER A 589 37.85 -25.29 -7.11
CA SER A 589 38.31 -26.15 -6.02
C SER A 589 39.59 -26.90 -6.40
N SER A 590 40.41 -27.20 -5.40
CA SER A 590 41.63 -27.99 -5.54
C SER A 590 41.97 -28.69 -4.23
N VAL A 591 42.64 -29.85 -4.32
CA VAL A 591 43.19 -30.58 -3.16
C VAL A 591 44.69 -30.31 -2.96
N ASP A 592 45.38 -29.79 -3.97
CA ASP A 592 46.85 -29.62 -4.02
C ASP A 592 47.31 -28.21 -4.44
N ALA A 593 46.38 -27.31 -4.77
CA ALA A 593 46.58 -25.97 -5.32
C ALA A 593 47.28 -25.92 -6.71
N VAL A 594 47.45 -27.07 -7.37
CA VAL A 594 48.06 -27.20 -8.70
C VAL A 594 46.98 -27.48 -9.74
N GLU A 595 46.18 -28.52 -9.52
CA GLU A 595 45.06 -28.86 -10.39
C GLU A 595 43.78 -28.21 -9.88
N TRP A 596 43.13 -27.40 -10.72
CA TRP A 596 41.93 -26.65 -10.37
C TRP A 596 40.73 -27.16 -11.17
N LYS A 597 39.64 -27.44 -10.46
CA LYS A 597 38.36 -27.82 -11.06
C LYS A 597 37.34 -26.72 -10.85
N GLU A 598 36.64 -26.36 -11.92
CA GLU A 598 35.52 -25.44 -11.84
C GLU A 598 34.35 -26.10 -11.10
N VAL A 599 33.87 -25.42 -10.07
CA VAL A 599 32.76 -25.88 -9.21
C VAL A 599 31.45 -25.29 -9.70
N LEU A 600 31.45 -23.98 -9.96
CA LEU A 600 30.35 -23.25 -10.57
C LEU A 600 30.85 -21.95 -11.20
N GLU A 601 30.09 -21.47 -12.16
CA GLU A 601 30.15 -20.11 -12.67
C GLU A 601 28.91 -19.36 -12.17
N GLY A 602 29.13 -18.21 -11.53
CA GLY A 602 28.08 -17.32 -11.05
C GLY A 602 28.05 -16.03 -11.86
N ALA A 603 26.85 -15.57 -12.18
CA ALA A 603 26.62 -14.33 -12.91
C ALA A 603 26.67 -13.09 -11.99
N ASP A 604 26.03 -12.00 -12.41
CA ASP A 604 25.87 -10.78 -11.61
C ASP A 604 25.04 -11.12 -10.37
N VAL A 605 25.66 -11.10 -9.18
CA VAL A 605 24.99 -11.52 -7.93
C VAL A 605 24.14 -10.41 -7.30
N GLY A 606 23.76 -9.39 -8.07
CA GLY A 606 23.00 -8.20 -7.65
C GLY A 606 21.58 -8.43 -7.11
N GLY A 607 21.26 -9.66 -6.69
CA GLY A 607 19.99 -10.03 -6.08
C GLY A 607 19.17 -10.93 -7.01
N ALA A 608 18.98 -12.18 -6.60
CA ALA A 608 18.12 -13.12 -7.30
C ALA A 608 17.45 -14.05 -6.30
N LEU A 609 18.13 -15.14 -5.96
CA LEU A 609 17.72 -16.11 -4.95
C LEU A 609 18.98 -16.62 -4.23
N PHE A 610 18.81 -17.29 -3.10
CA PHE A 610 19.86 -18.10 -2.48
C PHE A 610 19.25 -19.29 -1.75
N TRP A 611 20.01 -20.38 -1.67
CA TRP A 611 19.59 -21.56 -0.91
C TRP A 611 19.83 -21.38 0.59
N GLU A 612 18.79 -21.61 1.38
CA GLU A 612 18.85 -21.68 2.83
C GLU A 612 17.84 -22.68 3.37
N GLY A 613 18.34 -23.74 4.00
CA GLY A 613 17.52 -24.88 4.36
C GLY A 613 17.08 -25.66 3.11
N SER A 614 15.82 -26.04 3.05
CA SER A 614 15.28 -26.90 1.99
C SER A 614 14.78 -26.16 0.75
N HIS A 615 14.72 -24.82 0.77
CA HIS A 615 14.11 -24.02 -0.30
C HIS A 615 14.92 -22.74 -0.59
N PRO A 616 14.80 -22.17 -1.80
CA PRO A 616 15.45 -20.91 -2.14
C PRO A 616 14.71 -19.74 -1.49
N ARG A 617 15.40 -18.63 -1.23
CA ARG A 617 14.87 -17.40 -0.64
C ARG A 617 15.30 -16.17 -1.41
N TYR A 618 14.47 -15.13 -1.40
CA TYR A 618 14.82 -13.85 -2.00
C TYR A 618 15.81 -13.07 -1.14
N MET A 619 16.75 -12.43 -1.81
CA MET A 619 17.71 -11.52 -1.21
C MET A 619 17.26 -10.09 -1.44
N VAL A 620 16.96 -9.38 -0.35
CA VAL A 620 16.30 -8.05 -0.45
C VAL A 620 17.30 -6.89 -0.38
N LYS A 621 18.35 -7.04 0.43
CA LYS A 621 19.30 -5.94 0.73
C LYS A 621 20.70 -6.14 0.15
N GLY A 622 20.96 -7.29 -0.48
CA GLY A 622 22.30 -7.62 -1.00
C GLY A 622 23.39 -7.68 0.08
N GLU A 623 23.03 -7.92 1.35
CA GLU A 623 23.98 -7.88 2.48
C GLU A 623 24.97 -9.07 2.48
N PHE A 624 24.70 -10.09 1.68
CA PHE A 624 25.55 -11.26 1.47
C PHE A 624 25.21 -11.90 0.12
N PHE A 625 25.99 -12.86 -0.35
CA PHE A 625 25.55 -13.83 -1.37
C PHE A 625 26.10 -15.22 -1.11
N ASN A 626 25.41 -16.24 -1.65
CA ASN A 626 25.78 -17.64 -1.48
C ASN A 626 26.10 -18.28 -2.83
N ALA A 627 27.17 -19.05 -2.86
CA ALA A 627 27.51 -19.98 -3.91
C ALA A 627 27.24 -21.39 -3.39
N SER A 628 26.17 -22.05 -3.85
CA SER A 628 25.75 -23.39 -3.40
C SER A 628 25.92 -24.40 -4.53
N PHE A 629 26.49 -25.57 -4.24
CA PHE A 629 26.88 -26.56 -5.24
C PHE A 629 26.86 -27.99 -4.68
N ALA A 630 26.90 -28.98 -5.58
CA ALA A 630 27.04 -30.37 -5.17
C ALA A 630 28.33 -30.58 -4.35
N PRO A 631 28.36 -31.45 -3.33
CA PRO A 631 29.54 -31.57 -2.47
C PRO A 631 30.81 -31.95 -3.25
N VAL A 632 31.88 -31.18 -3.07
CA VAL A 632 33.20 -31.44 -3.65
C VAL A 632 34.25 -31.57 -2.55
N GLU A 633 35.24 -32.44 -2.78
CA GLU A 633 36.45 -32.49 -1.96
C GLU A 633 37.35 -31.31 -2.29
N ALA A 634 37.64 -30.46 -1.31
CA ALA A 634 38.48 -29.28 -1.49
C ALA A 634 39.35 -29.04 -0.25
N ARG A 635 40.63 -28.76 -0.48
CA ARG A 635 41.49 -28.10 0.51
C ARG A 635 41.61 -26.61 0.19
N HIS A 636 41.64 -26.26 -1.09
CA HIS A 636 41.74 -24.91 -1.58
C HIS A 636 40.48 -24.53 -2.36
N LEU A 637 39.94 -23.35 -2.09
CA LEU A 637 38.90 -22.72 -2.89
C LEU A 637 39.41 -21.39 -3.43
N ARG A 638 39.12 -21.09 -4.69
CA ARG A 638 39.48 -19.82 -5.32
C ARG A 638 38.29 -19.24 -6.05
N VAL A 639 37.98 -17.99 -5.75
CA VAL A 639 37.01 -17.16 -6.49
C VAL A 639 37.79 -16.33 -7.48
N VAL A 640 37.37 -16.31 -8.75
CA VAL A 640 37.97 -15.52 -9.81
C VAL A 640 36.89 -14.69 -10.50
N LEU A 641 37.05 -13.37 -10.57
CA LEU A 641 36.11 -12.51 -11.28
C LEU A 641 36.15 -12.77 -12.78
N THR A 642 34.99 -12.91 -13.40
CA THR A 642 34.85 -13.06 -14.86
C THR A 642 34.40 -11.77 -15.54
N LYS A 643 33.83 -10.83 -14.78
CA LYS A 643 33.41 -9.51 -15.25
C LYS A 643 34.00 -8.40 -14.37
N GLY A 644 34.19 -7.23 -14.97
CA GLY A 644 34.64 -6.02 -14.28
C GLY A 644 33.54 -4.99 -14.07
N HIS A 645 33.85 -3.93 -13.33
CA HIS A 645 32.96 -2.78 -13.12
C HIS A 645 33.76 -1.49 -12.93
N HIS A 646 33.38 -0.44 -13.65
CA HIS A 646 34.08 0.85 -13.74
C HIS A 646 33.82 1.82 -12.56
N ARG A 647 33.32 1.33 -11.43
CA ARG A 647 32.88 2.20 -10.31
C ARG A 647 32.94 1.50 -8.97
N PHE A 648 32.45 0.27 -8.90
CA PHE A 648 32.42 -0.51 -7.68
C PHE A 648 33.70 -1.32 -7.55
N TRP A 649 34.19 -1.40 -6.32
CA TRP A 649 35.29 -2.29 -5.96
C TRP A 649 34.72 -3.69 -5.73
N TRP A 650 35.58 -4.64 -5.38
CA TRP A 650 35.17 -5.94 -4.85
C TRP A 650 35.50 -5.99 -3.37
N SER A 651 34.48 -6.02 -2.53
CA SER A 651 34.61 -5.98 -1.07
C SER A 651 33.88 -7.15 -0.43
N ILE A 652 34.47 -7.78 0.57
CA ILE A 652 33.86 -8.86 1.35
C ILE A 652 34.17 -8.61 2.82
N ALA A 653 33.11 -8.55 3.64
CA ALA A 653 33.21 -8.40 5.09
C ALA A 653 33.63 -9.72 5.75
N GLU A 654 32.88 -10.80 5.50
CA GLU A 654 33.20 -12.13 6.03
C GLU A 654 33.08 -13.21 4.96
N LEU A 655 33.91 -14.24 5.08
CA LEU A 655 33.86 -15.45 4.28
C LEU A 655 33.51 -16.64 5.18
N ARG A 656 32.46 -17.38 4.81
CA ARG A 656 32.03 -18.59 5.53
C ARG A 656 31.88 -19.74 4.56
N ILE A 657 32.35 -20.92 4.93
CA ILE A 657 32.35 -22.11 4.09
C ILE A 657 31.65 -23.22 4.84
N PHE A 658 30.80 -23.96 4.15
CA PHE A 658 29.99 -25.02 4.74
C PHE A 658 30.15 -26.32 3.97
N GLY A 659 30.13 -27.42 4.72
CA GLY A 659 30.10 -28.79 4.22
C GLY A 659 28.84 -29.52 4.69
N PRO A 660 28.53 -30.70 4.12
CA PRO A 660 27.48 -31.57 4.65
C PRO A 660 27.82 -31.98 6.09
N GLY A 661 26.83 -31.92 6.99
CA GLY A 661 26.93 -32.47 8.34
C GLY A 661 27.18 -33.97 8.29
N GLN A 662 28.00 -34.48 9.21
CA GLN A 662 28.28 -35.90 9.35
C GLN A 662 27.09 -36.70 9.88
#